data_AF-A0AAV9N4S1-F1
#
_entry.id   AF-A0AAV9N4S1-F1
#
_cell.length_a   1.000
_cell.length_b   1.000
_cell.length_c   1.000
_cell.angle_alpha   90.00
_cell.angle_beta   90.00
_cell.angle_gamma   90.00
#
_symmetry.space_group_name_H-M   'P 1'
#
loop_
_entity.id
_entity.type
_entity.pdbx_description
1 polymer ?
#
loop_
_entity_poly.entity_id
_entity_poly.type
_entity_poly.pdbx_seq_one_letter_code
_entity_poly.pdbx_strand_id
1 'polypeptide(L)'
;MATTDKSPKQSQSRALPSRGGQQDESDGSSSETDSSLVSAGAASASASASSPQNVKSPAHRIEAPGSVQAVAVDDDVLFAGVQGGSIVAWSLETYERLATVPAHKESVLGLALSDDRSLLFSTGADSVVNVWSTQTLQRLYSLYSHFEIGDVFCIVHSTKKQTLLWGAQNSSLQWHRLSTDATIKSPTAAFSPGSRKHRFFDSLGPGGSVNVISDEDGTAGLLSDLGGRALTIPSRNYLPYAHKSYVYCMLLIKGLFTHDREEEVLVTGAGDGTIKLWSLDSLGTEGLVLINKFKNTGSNVLSLSYRGSFLYAGLSDGVANVYNLASNQLVQRLQIGHGDISQILVSTDSILCGTSQGLVKRYNDHFAQTECWKAADGKILAMGLTTTEAGHENLITGGNDRIVSFWDADGGPHAAAASATRSNDELVNTLREFVAYRTVAANPTWVRDCHDAVTFLRKRCNAFGATTTLLSPTGQEGVNPVLLAKFSASKPSRNTRTVLFYGHYDIVDAEYDSANLSSTWNHDPFTLQALSGFLYGRGVTDNKGPILAAIYAVADLVQQNSLSCNVTFLLEGEEEAGSRGLRQTVQSAHEAIGPVDFILLSNSYWLDDHIPCLTFGMRGVIHASVTINSNKPDLHSGVDGKSVQHEPLKDLTVLLATLIGPSGTKITIPNFYDTVDDLSDDEAKAYAAITSSLLPGHPEIKNEKAFALSLMQRWRYPNLTVHRIEVPEAKAAVTISGSAKATISIRIVPSQTAEEIANGLKTYLEAQFARLQSANTIDVDIRSKADPWLGNTQSEIYTALRSAIVDVWNPAGGGTSSQRSFPIPITSTTNTSSISLSSTKQQKQQPQPQPTPPHAPTRPSQRRASTLESAGSFTASNLPRQPLLIREGGSIPAISFLEHEFDAPAAMFPMGQASDNAHLDNERIRVENLYKGREVLKRVFAEL
;
A
#
# COMPACT_ATOMS: atom_id res chain seq x y z
N MET A 1 17.83 84.63 30.49
CA MET A 1 17.71 84.62 29.02
C MET A 1 19.09 84.33 28.47
N ALA A 2 19.33 83.35 27.62
CA ALA A 2 18.47 82.38 26.93
C ALA A 2 19.44 81.61 26.00
N THR A 3 19.31 80.33 25.65
CA THR A 3 18.26 79.30 25.78
C THR A 3 18.91 78.04 25.16
N THR A 4 19.14 76.92 25.86
CA THR A 4 18.21 75.81 26.23
C THR A 4 17.68 75.02 25.02
N ASP A 5 17.55 73.69 25.05
CA ASP A 5 17.93 72.60 25.97
C ASP A 5 17.64 71.26 25.23
N LYS A 6 18.47 70.20 25.34
CA LYS A 6 18.47 69.10 26.35
C LYS A 6 17.12 68.33 26.44
N SER A 7 17.05 67.02 26.68
CA SER A 7 17.86 66.19 27.58
C SER A 7 17.60 64.66 27.38
N PRO A 8 18.36 63.78 28.08
CA PRO A 8 18.55 62.35 27.77
C PRO A 8 18.33 61.35 28.94
N LYS A 9 18.72 60.07 28.72
CA LYS A 9 19.31 59.03 29.64
C LYS A 9 18.57 58.51 30.89
N GLN A 10 18.69 57.18 31.11
CA GLN A 10 19.25 56.46 32.29
C GLN A 10 19.14 54.92 32.07
N SER A 11 19.95 53.98 32.58
CA SER A 11 21.31 53.89 33.15
C SER A 11 21.62 52.42 33.60
N GLN A 12 22.88 51.95 33.42
CA GLN A 12 23.69 51.03 34.27
C GLN A 12 23.24 49.54 34.43
N SER A 13 24.09 48.49 34.55
CA SER A 13 25.53 48.33 34.86
C SER A 13 26.12 46.99 34.35
N ARG A 14 27.45 46.98 34.11
CA ARG A 14 28.42 45.86 33.96
C ARG A 14 28.40 44.90 35.19
N ALA A 15 28.88 43.64 35.17
CA ALA A 15 30.21 43.19 34.72
C ALA A 15 30.33 41.66 34.48
N LEU A 16 31.32 41.32 33.64
CA LEU A 16 31.85 39.98 33.29
C LEU A 16 32.84 39.42 34.36
N PRO A 17 33.18 38.12 34.29
CA PRO A 17 33.96 37.38 35.29
C PRO A 17 35.47 37.39 35.01
N SER A 18 36.28 37.02 36.02
CA SER A 18 37.71 36.78 35.85
C SER A 18 38.23 35.55 36.61
N ARG A 19 38.92 34.70 35.84
CA ARG A 19 40.13 33.91 36.14
C ARG A 19 40.02 32.70 37.09
N GLY A 20 40.57 31.59 36.57
CA GLY A 20 40.76 30.32 37.27
C GLY A 20 42.12 30.20 37.99
N GLY A 21 42.38 28.97 38.45
CA GLY A 21 43.55 28.53 39.21
C GLY A 21 43.09 27.50 40.25
N GLN A 22 42.97 26.21 39.92
CA GLN A 22 43.98 25.11 40.04
C GLN A 22 44.34 24.72 41.50
N GLN A 23 44.47 23.40 41.71
CA GLN A 23 45.02 22.65 42.87
C GLN A 23 44.04 22.39 44.03
N ASP A 24 43.93 21.21 44.65
CA ASP A 24 44.78 20.01 44.72
C ASP A 24 43.94 18.78 45.12
N GLU A 25 44.50 17.61 44.86
CA GLU A 25 44.07 16.27 45.26
C GLU A 25 43.98 16.08 46.78
N SER A 26 43.09 15.18 47.24
CA SER A 26 43.46 14.17 48.26
C SER A 26 42.33 13.17 48.54
N ASP A 27 42.78 11.94 48.74
CA ASP A 27 42.08 10.71 49.10
C ASP A 27 41.17 10.79 50.34
N GLY A 28 40.21 9.86 50.41
CA GLY A 28 39.48 9.57 51.64
C GLY A 28 38.41 8.50 51.49
N SER A 29 38.82 7.23 51.61
CA SER A 29 37.97 6.04 51.73
C SER A 29 37.19 5.97 53.05
N SER A 30 36.20 5.05 53.10
CA SER A 30 35.49 4.48 54.28
C SER A 30 34.33 5.35 54.82
N SER A 31 33.19 4.84 55.29
CA SER A 31 32.65 3.48 55.45
C SER A 31 31.18 3.63 55.88
N GLU A 32 30.36 2.65 55.51
CA GLU A 32 29.18 2.10 56.20
C GLU A 32 28.50 2.92 57.32
N THR A 33 27.16 3.08 57.25
CA THR A 33 26.22 2.30 58.09
C THR A 33 24.76 2.69 57.87
N ASP A 34 23.93 1.66 57.96
CA ASP A 34 22.46 1.59 58.02
C ASP A 34 21.80 2.56 59.01
N SER A 35 20.59 3.03 58.68
CA SER A 35 19.32 2.59 59.32
C SER A 35 18.17 3.61 59.27
N SER A 36 17.05 3.12 58.73
CA SER A 36 15.66 3.24 59.22
C SER A 36 14.91 4.59 59.35
N LEU A 37 13.74 4.61 58.67
CA LEU A 37 12.38 5.00 59.14
C LEU A 37 12.21 6.44 59.70
N VAL A 38 11.30 7.30 59.23
CA VAL A 38 9.82 7.22 59.27
C VAL A 38 9.21 8.31 58.35
N SER A 39 8.01 8.01 57.87
CA SER A 39 7.06 8.74 57.03
C SER A 39 6.66 10.18 57.41
N ALA A 40 6.43 10.99 56.37
CA ALA A 40 5.30 11.93 56.17
C ALA A 40 5.24 12.18 54.64
N GLY A 41 4.14 12.20 53.88
CA GLY A 41 2.72 12.30 54.14
C GLY A 41 2.09 13.19 53.05
N ALA A 42 1.45 12.56 52.06
CA ALA A 42 0.45 13.09 51.10
C ALA A 42 0.86 14.06 49.97
N ALA A 43 0.71 13.62 48.72
CA ALA A 43 -0.36 14.08 47.82
C ALA A 43 -0.42 13.24 46.52
N SER A 44 -1.60 12.72 46.24
CA SER A 44 -1.97 11.90 45.08
C SER A 44 -2.12 12.71 43.79
N ALA A 45 -1.58 12.19 42.68
CA ALA A 45 -2.10 12.43 41.34
C ALA A 45 -2.25 11.07 40.65
N SER A 46 -3.49 10.75 40.31
CA SER A 46 -4.00 9.49 39.79
C SER A 46 -3.42 9.10 38.43
N ALA A 47 -2.88 7.89 38.36
CA ALA A 47 -2.57 7.19 37.12
C ALA A 47 -3.87 6.87 36.35
N SER A 48 -3.94 7.31 35.10
CA SER A 48 -4.96 6.87 34.15
C SER A 48 -4.61 5.46 33.65
N ALA A 49 -5.53 4.53 33.89
CA ALA A 49 -5.44 3.13 33.53
C ALA A 49 -5.17 2.93 32.03
N SER A 50 -4.12 2.15 31.75
CA SER A 50 -3.79 1.61 30.44
C SER A 50 -4.88 0.64 29.96
N SER A 51 -5.29 0.80 28.71
CA SER A 51 -6.07 -0.14 27.91
C SER A 51 -5.46 -1.56 27.92
N PRO A 52 -6.27 -2.62 27.75
CA PRO A 52 -5.80 -4.00 27.83
C PRO A 52 -4.75 -4.28 26.75
N GLN A 53 -3.55 -4.72 27.15
CA GLN A 53 -2.53 -5.21 26.23
C GLN A 53 -3.09 -6.44 25.49
N ASN A 54 -3.23 -6.34 24.17
CA ASN A 54 -3.43 -7.51 23.33
C ASN A 54 -2.19 -8.41 23.49
N VAL A 55 -2.33 -9.53 24.21
CA VAL A 55 -1.22 -10.46 24.44
C VAL A 55 -1.01 -11.27 23.17
N LYS A 56 -0.08 -10.82 22.33
CA LYS A 56 0.37 -11.57 21.15
C LYS A 56 1.02 -12.86 21.62
N SER A 57 0.46 -14.00 21.22
CA SER A 57 1.02 -15.32 21.54
C SER A 57 1.97 -15.78 20.42
N PRO A 58 3.08 -16.46 20.77
CA PRO A 58 3.97 -17.03 19.77
C PRO A 58 3.28 -18.21 19.07
N ALA A 59 3.50 -18.35 17.78
CA ALA A 59 3.04 -19.49 16.99
C ALA A 59 3.68 -20.79 17.47
N HIS A 60 4.98 -20.74 17.78
CA HIS A 60 5.72 -21.88 18.30
C HIS A 60 6.91 -21.43 19.16
N ARG A 61 7.41 -22.31 20.04
CA ARG A 61 8.63 -22.10 20.83
C ARG A 61 9.45 -23.38 20.85
N ILE A 62 10.76 -23.24 20.65
CA ILE A 62 11.73 -24.33 20.79
C ILE A 62 12.82 -23.93 21.78
N GLU A 63 13.30 -24.91 22.53
CA GLU A 63 14.40 -24.73 23.49
C GLU A 63 15.73 -25.10 22.84
N ALA A 64 16.68 -24.16 22.89
CA ALA A 64 18.04 -24.34 22.44
C ALA A 64 18.92 -24.82 23.62
N PRO A 65 20.04 -25.52 23.35
CA PRO A 65 20.94 -26.01 24.40
C PRO A 65 21.68 -24.89 25.16
N GLY A 66 21.63 -23.65 24.66
CA GLY A 66 22.28 -22.49 25.26
C GLY A 66 21.65 -21.18 24.78
N SER A 67 22.17 -20.05 25.28
CA SER A 67 21.73 -18.70 24.87
C SER A 67 21.87 -18.55 23.36
N VAL A 68 20.81 -18.12 22.68
CA VAL A 68 20.79 -17.97 21.21
C VAL A 68 21.41 -16.63 20.85
N GLN A 69 22.61 -16.65 20.27
CA GLN A 69 23.41 -15.44 20.01
C GLN A 69 23.22 -14.93 18.58
N ALA A 70 23.02 -15.82 17.63
CA ALA A 70 22.82 -15.50 16.22
C ALA A 70 21.81 -16.47 15.59
N VAL A 71 21.06 -15.98 14.60
CA VAL A 71 20.17 -16.80 13.79
C VAL A 71 20.42 -16.51 12.32
N ALA A 72 20.36 -17.55 11.49
CA ALA A 72 20.26 -17.43 10.05
C ALA A 72 19.12 -18.32 9.59
N VAL A 73 18.21 -17.75 8.79
CA VAL A 73 16.97 -18.41 8.41
C VAL A 73 16.96 -18.61 6.90
N ASP A 74 16.73 -19.87 6.51
CA ASP A 74 16.47 -20.30 5.14
C ASP A 74 14.96 -20.50 4.92
N ASP A 75 14.57 -21.00 3.76
CA ASP A 75 13.15 -21.24 3.43
C ASP A 75 12.54 -22.38 4.28
N ASP A 76 13.32 -23.43 4.58
CA ASP A 76 12.87 -24.65 5.26
C ASP A 76 13.63 -24.96 6.56
N VAL A 77 14.77 -24.31 6.81
CA VAL A 77 15.66 -24.57 7.95
C VAL A 77 16.03 -23.29 8.71
N LEU A 78 15.96 -23.36 10.05
CA LEU A 78 16.54 -22.38 10.96
C LEU A 78 17.89 -22.87 11.47
N PHE A 79 18.94 -22.07 11.30
CA PHE A 79 20.22 -22.25 11.97
C PHE A 79 20.33 -21.27 13.15
N ALA A 80 20.58 -21.78 14.35
CA ALA A 80 20.88 -20.94 15.50
C ALA A 80 22.29 -21.22 16.04
N GLY A 81 23.05 -20.15 16.20
CA GLY A 81 24.35 -20.15 16.86
C GLY A 81 24.14 -19.93 18.35
N VAL A 82 24.62 -20.86 19.17
CA VAL A 82 24.42 -20.82 20.62
C VAL A 82 25.70 -20.51 21.38
N GLN A 83 25.52 -20.01 22.60
CA GLN A 83 26.56 -20.00 23.61
C GLN A 83 27.05 -21.43 23.85
N GLY A 84 28.37 -21.62 23.83
CA GLY A 84 29.01 -22.95 23.85
C GLY A 84 29.46 -23.45 22.47
N GLY A 85 29.28 -22.65 21.42
CA GLY A 85 29.98 -22.85 20.14
C GLY A 85 29.35 -23.83 19.18
N SER A 86 28.14 -24.31 19.46
CA SER A 86 27.40 -25.17 18.54
C SER A 86 26.52 -24.37 17.58
N ILE A 87 26.32 -24.91 16.37
CA ILE A 87 25.22 -24.54 15.48
C ILE A 87 24.17 -25.64 15.59
N VAL A 88 22.93 -25.24 15.83
CA VAL A 88 21.78 -26.15 15.88
C VAL A 88 20.85 -25.80 14.74
N ALA A 89 20.43 -26.83 13.99
CA ALA A 89 19.53 -26.70 12.86
C ALA A 89 18.16 -27.31 13.19
N TRP A 90 17.08 -26.60 12.88
CA TRP A 90 15.70 -27.07 13.02
C TRP A 90 14.93 -26.94 11.71
N SER A 91 14.03 -27.88 11.46
CA SER A 91 13.05 -27.77 10.38
C SER A 91 12.02 -26.70 10.72
N LEU A 92 11.74 -25.79 9.79
CA LEU A 92 10.68 -24.79 9.93
C LEU A 92 9.27 -25.38 9.74
N GLU A 93 9.16 -26.51 9.06
CA GLU A 93 7.88 -27.22 8.84
C GLU A 93 7.46 -28.00 10.09
N THR A 94 8.39 -28.75 10.71
CA THR A 94 8.08 -29.67 11.81
C THR A 94 8.53 -29.16 13.18
N TYR A 95 9.38 -28.13 13.22
CA TYR A 95 10.09 -27.65 14.41
C TYR A 95 10.98 -28.70 15.09
N GLU A 96 11.23 -29.83 14.42
CA GLU A 96 12.13 -30.86 14.91
C GLU A 96 13.59 -30.47 14.69
N ARG A 97 14.44 -30.85 15.65
CA ARG A 97 15.89 -30.60 15.56
C ARG A 97 16.51 -31.56 14.53
N LEU A 98 16.98 -31.01 13.43
CA LEU A 98 17.60 -31.75 12.33
C LEU A 98 19.03 -32.16 12.67
N ALA A 99 19.83 -31.23 13.21
CA ALA A 99 21.23 -31.46 13.49
C ALA A 99 21.77 -30.54 14.59
N THR A 100 22.89 -30.94 15.20
CA THR A 100 23.71 -30.10 16.06
C THR A 100 25.16 -30.38 15.75
N VAL A 101 25.92 -29.34 15.41
CA VAL A 101 27.36 -29.47 15.13
C VAL A 101 28.17 -28.55 16.03
N PRO A 102 29.32 -29.01 16.57
CA PRO A 102 30.27 -28.14 17.21
C PRO A 102 30.93 -27.27 16.13
N ALA A 103 30.64 -25.97 16.11
CA ALA A 103 31.11 -25.06 15.08
C ALA A 103 32.38 -24.30 15.51
N HIS A 104 32.41 -23.86 16.76
CA HIS A 104 33.45 -23.02 17.34
C HIS A 104 33.85 -23.57 18.71
N LYS A 105 35.07 -23.21 19.17
CA LYS A 105 35.51 -23.55 20.54
C LYS A 105 34.75 -22.74 21.60
N GLU A 106 34.32 -21.54 21.21
CA GLU A 106 33.58 -20.61 22.04
C GLU A 106 32.27 -20.22 21.36
N SER A 107 31.49 -19.32 21.96
CA SER A 107 30.17 -18.90 21.47
C SER A 107 30.18 -18.51 19.98
N VAL A 108 29.14 -18.96 19.25
CA VAL A 108 28.89 -18.51 17.88
C VAL A 108 28.24 -17.14 17.96
N LEU A 109 28.88 -16.10 17.44
CA LEU A 109 28.45 -14.70 17.59
C LEU A 109 27.75 -14.14 16.35
N GLY A 110 27.96 -14.75 15.19
CA GLY A 110 27.37 -14.32 13.93
C GLY A 110 27.07 -15.50 13.03
N LEU A 111 25.96 -15.42 12.31
CA LEU A 111 25.57 -16.33 11.24
C LEU A 111 25.10 -15.53 10.03
N ALA A 112 25.47 -15.96 8.84
CA ALA A 112 24.97 -15.40 7.58
C ALA A 112 24.88 -16.50 6.53
N LEU A 113 23.88 -16.41 5.65
CA LEU A 113 23.75 -17.28 4.48
C LEU A 113 24.33 -16.59 3.24
N SER A 114 24.78 -17.39 2.27
CA SER A 114 25.07 -16.89 0.93
C SER A 114 23.76 -16.52 0.20
N ASP A 115 23.85 -15.65 -0.82
CA ASP A 115 22.67 -15.22 -1.59
C ASP A 115 21.93 -16.40 -2.25
N ASP A 116 22.66 -17.45 -2.63
CA ASP A 116 22.15 -18.69 -3.23
C ASP A 116 21.76 -19.76 -2.20
N ARG A 117 21.86 -19.44 -0.90
CA ARG A 117 21.55 -20.34 0.24
C ARG A 117 22.34 -21.64 0.28
N SER A 118 23.37 -21.81 -0.55
CA SER A 118 24.17 -23.04 -0.59
C SER A 118 25.21 -23.13 0.54
N LEU A 119 25.58 -21.97 1.10
CA LEU A 119 26.61 -21.84 2.13
C LEU A 119 26.07 -21.12 3.38
N LEU A 120 26.48 -21.62 4.54
CA LEU A 120 26.31 -20.98 5.83
C LEU A 120 27.67 -20.51 6.33
N PHE A 121 27.76 -19.28 6.79
CA PHE A 121 28.95 -18.69 7.39
C PHE A 121 28.72 -18.51 8.89
N SER A 122 29.69 -18.92 9.70
CA SER A 122 29.63 -18.73 11.14
C SER A 122 30.87 -18.04 11.67
N THR A 123 30.67 -17.16 12.65
CA THR A 123 31.75 -16.45 13.33
C THR A 123 31.69 -16.72 14.82
N GLY A 124 32.85 -16.80 15.47
CA GLY A 124 32.95 -17.15 16.89
C GLY A 124 33.78 -16.17 17.71
N ALA A 125 33.65 -16.30 19.03
CA ALA A 125 34.56 -15.67 19.99
C ALA A 125 35.99 -16.24 19.92
N ASP A 126 36.17 -17.40 19.26
CA ASP A 126 37.47 -18.03 19.01
C ASP A 126 38.29 -17.39 17.87
N SER A 127 37.88 -16.20 17.37
CA SER A 127 38.51 -15.48 16.26
C SER A 127 38.51 -16.22 14.90
N VAL A 128 37.66 -17.24 14.74
CA VAL A 128 37.57 -18.05 13.51
C VAL A 128 36.29 -17.70 12.74
N VAL A 129 36.38 -17.79 11.41
CA VAL A 129 35.21 -17.81 10.53
C VAL A 129 35.13 -19.16 9.84
N ASN A 130 34.02 -19.88 10.00
CA ASN A 130 33.80 -21.16 9.34
C ASN A 130 32.79 -21.03 8.19
N VAL A 131 32.97 -21.87 7.17
CA VAL A 131 32.09 -21.97 6.01
C VAL A 131 31.55 -23.39 5.95
N TRP A 132 30.24 -23.52 5.83
CA TRP A 132 29.50 -24.77 5.91
C TRP A 132 28.64 -24.95 4.67
N SER A 133 28.41 -26.19 4.26
CA SER A 133 27.34 -26.52 3.30
C SER A 133 26.01 -26.54 4.04
N THR A 134 25.00 -25.81 3.56
CA THR A 134 23.65 -25.82 4.17
C THR A 134 22.97 -27.19 4.05
N GLN A 135 23.18 -27.87 2.91
CA GLN A 135 22.57 -29.17 2.63
C GLN A 135 23.07 -30.31 3.52
N THR A 136 24.37 -30.32 3.85
CA THR A 136 25.00 -31.42 4.59
C THR A 136 25.44 -31.04 6.00
N LEU A 137 25.41 -29.75 6.32
CA LEU A 137 26.00 -29.15 7.51
C LEU A 137 27.49 -29.49 7.71
N GLN A 138 28.18 -29.94 6.65
CA GLN A 138 29.61 -30.23 6.70
C GLN A 138 30.44 -28.94 6.55
N ARG A 139 31.53 -28.88 7.30
CA ARG A 139 32.46 -27.74 7.24
C ARG A 139 33.32 -27.84 5.98
N LEU A 140 33.27 -26.81 5.15
CA LEU A 140 34.06 -26.69 3.94
C LEU A 140 35.38 -25.97 4.19
N TYR A 141 35.34 -24.88 4.96
CA TYR A 141 36.52 -24.06 5.24
C TYR A 141 36.53 -23.55 6.68
N SER A 142 37.74 -23.39 7.21
CA SER A 142 38.00 -22.61 8.43
C SER A 142 38.99 -21.50 8.09
N LEU A 143 38.52 -20.27 8.16
CA LEU A 143 39.29 -19.07 7.83
C LEU A 143 39.91 -18.49 9.10
N TYR A 144 41.23 -18.31 9.04
CA TYR A 144 42.02 -17.79 10.14
C TYR A 144 42.64 -16.46 9.78
N SER A 145 42.55 -15.51 10.73
CA SER A 145 43.25 -14.25 10.61
C SER A 145 44.76 -14.42 10.78
N HIS A 146 45.50 -13.67 9.96
CA HIS A 146 46.94 -13.49 10.16
C HIS A 146 47.22 -12.75 11.48
N PHE A 147 46.35 -11.83 11.86
CA PHE A 147 46.47 -10.99 13.06
C PHE A 147 45.55 -11.48 14.19
N GLU A 148 45.88 -11.12 15.43
CA GLU A 148 45.03 -11.32 16.60
C GLU A 148 43.89 -10.30 16.55
N ILE A 149 42.66 -10.79 16.38
CA ILE A 149 41.49 -9.95 16.08
C ILE A 149 40.41 -9.98 17.17
N GLY A 150 40.50 -10.94 18.09
CA GLY A 150 39.49 -11.20 19.12
C GLY A 150 38.18 -11.70 18.50
N ASP A 151 37.09 -11.46 19.20
CA ASP A 151 35.76 -11.89 18.80
C ASP A 151 35.38 -11.38 17.39
N VAL A 152 34.73 -12.23 16.61
CA VAL A 152 34.19 -11.84 15.30
C VAL A 152 32.67 -11.75 15.40
N PHE A 153 32.14 -10.53 15.43
CA PHE A 153 30.73 -10.27 15.74
C PHE A 153 29.81 -10.32 14.52
N CYS A 154 30.30 -9.96 13.34
CA CYS A 154 29.45 -9.78 12.16
C CYS A 154 30.17 -10.16 10.87
N ILE A 155 29.41 -10.67 9.90
CA ILE A 155 29.90 -11.17 8.62
C ILE A 155 28.87 -10.92 7.51
N VAL A 156 29.34 -10.64 6.30
CA VAL A 156 28.53 -10.56 5.08
C VAL A 156 29.26 -11.21 3.91
N HIS A 157 28.50 -11.66 2.91
CA HIS A 157 29.02 -12.27 1.69
C HIS A 157 28.65 -11.45 0.47
N SER A 158 29.65 -11.07 -0.34
CA SER A 158 29.45 -10.55 -1.69
C SER A 158 29.54 -11.71 -2.68
N THR A 159 28.39 -12.11 -3.24
CA THR A 159 28.32 -13.15 -4.28
C THR A 159 29.00 -12.70 -5.56
N LYS A 160 28.89 -11.41 -5.91
CA LYS A 160 29.53 -10.85 -7.11
C LYS A 160 31.05 -10.94 -7.05
N LYS A 161 31.65 -10.50 -5.94
CA LYS A 161 33.10 -10.55 -5.73
C LYS A 161 33.54 -11.93 -5.22
N GLN A 162 32.61 -12.83 -4.92
CA GLN A 162 32.83 -14.12 -4.25
C GLN A 162 33.66 -13.93 -2.97
N THR A 163 33.36 -12.89 -2.19
CA THR A 163 34.21 -12.41 -1.09
C THR A 163 33.41 -12.31 0.20
N LEU A 164 33.92 -12.93 1.26
CA LEU A 164 33.45 -12.74 2.62
C LEU A 164 34.11 -11.52 3.24
N LEU A 165 33.34 -10.74 4.00
CA LEU A 165 33.82 -9.62 4.79
C LEU A 165 33.31 -9.75 6.23
N TRP A 166 34.15 -9.48 7.23
CA TRP A 166 33.76 -9.55 8.64
C TRP A 166 34.41 -8.45 9.48
N GLY A 167 33.74 -8.16 10.60
CA GLY A 167 34.16 -7.16 11.59
C GLY A 167 34.52 -7.83 12.91
N ALA A 168 35.57 -7.31 13.56
CA ALA A 168 36.14 -7.92 14.74
C ALA A 168 36.28 -6.96 15.95
N GLN A 169 36.55 -7.54 17.11
CA GLN A 169 36.73 -6.86 18.39
C GLN A 169 37.91 -5.88 18.38
N ASN A 170 39.00 -6.17 17.67
CA ASN A 170 40.11 -5.24 17.55
C ASN A 170 39.84 -4.02 16.62
N SER A 171 38.57 -3.76 16.30
CA SER A 171 38.10 -2.67 15.44
C SER A 171 38.55 -2.77 13.97
N SER A 172 38.93 -3.96 13.51
CA SER A 172 39.34 -4.21 12.13
C SER A 172 38.19 -4.70 11.23
N LEU A 173 38.36 -4.49 9.93
CA LEU A 173 37.61 -5.16 8.88
C LEU A 173 38.55 -6.08 8.09
N GLN A 174 38.08 -7.26 7.74
CA GLN A 174 38.84 -8.27 6.99
C GLN A 174 38.00 -8.84 5.87
N TRP A 175 38.66 -9.38 4.84
CA TRP A 175 37.96 -10.00 3.73
C TRP A 175 38.71 -11.18 3.11
N HIS A 176 37.99 -12.12 2.52
CA HIS A 176 38.60 -13.25 1.82
C HIS A 176 37.74 -13.74 0.66
N ARG A 177 38.37 -13.97 -0.50
CA ARG A 177 37.70 -14.47 -1.69
C ARG A 177 37.60 -16.01 -1.64
N LEU A 178 36.38 -16.53 -1.70
CA LEU A 178 36.07 -17.96 -1.77
C LEU A 178 36.22 -18.46 -3.22
N SER A 179 37.43 -18.44 -3.79
CA SER A 179 37.65 -19.12 -5.07
C SER A 179 37.74 -20.63 -4.82
N THR A 180 37.02 -21.44 -5.59
CA THR A 180 37.14 -22.92 -5.68
C THR A 180 38.52 -23.41 -6.17
N ASP A 181 39.54 -22.55 -6.19
CA ASP A 181 40.88 -22.84 -6.67
C ASP A 181 41.76 -23.55 -5.62
N ALA A 182 42.40 -24.62 -6.08
CA ALA A 182 43.18 -25.58 -5.32
C ALA A 182 44.53 -25.06 -4.76
N THR A 183 44.84 -23.75 -4.82
CA THR A 183 46.23 -23.26 -4.70
C THR A 183 46.60 -22.51 -3.40
N ILE A 184 45.69 -22.31 -2.45
CA ILE A 184 46.01 -21.68 -1.15
C ILE A 184 46.76 -22.67 -0.21
N LYS A 185 48.01 -22.37 0.14
CA LYS A 185 48.82 -23.19 1.05
C LYS A 185 48.19 -23.25 2.44
N SER A 186 48.00 -24.47 2.95
CA SER A 186 47.65 -24.72 4.35
C SER A 186 48.75 -24.15 5.27
N PRO A 187 48.39 -23.52 6.40
CA PRO A 187 49.40 -23.03 7.35
C PRO A 187 50.25 -24.18 7.89
N THR A 188 51.56 -23.93 8.06
CA THR A 188 52.49 -24.86 8.72
C THR A 188 52.04 -25.07 10.17
N ALA A 189 52.04 -26.32 10.65
CA ALA A 189 51.54 -26.71 11.98
C ALA A 189 52.10 -25.90 13.16
N ALA A 190 53.27 -25.26 13.02
CA ALA A 190 53.86 -24.39 14.04
C ALA A 190 53.12 -23.04 14.24
N PHE A 191 52.22 -22.65 13.32
CA PHE A 191 51.43 -21.41 13.37
C PHE A 191 49.92 -21.66 13.43
N SER A 192 49.50 -22.90 13.73
CA SER A 192 48.08 -23.25 13.92
C SER A 192 47.45 -22.37 15.01
N PRO A 193 46.31 -21.71 14.78
CA PRO A 193 45.74 -20.76 15.75
C PRO A 193 45.37 -21.37 17.10
N GLY A 194 45.12 -22.69 17.16
CA GLY A 194 44.92 -23.43 18.42
C GLY A 194 46.16 -23.50 19.33
N SER A 195 47.34 -23.09 18.87
CA SER A 195 48.59 -23.04 19.65
C SER A 195 49.07 -21.61 19.94
N ARG A 196 48.27 -20.58 19.62
CA ARG A 196 48.60 -19.18 19.91
C ARG A 196 48.28 -18.88 21.38
N LYS A 197 49.31 -18.81 22.23
CA LYS A 197 49.17 -18.43 23.64
C LYS A 197 48.57 -17.02 23.76
N HIS A 198 47.46 -16.88 24.48
CA HIS A 198 46.82 -15.61 24.80
C HIS A 198 47.74 -14.82 25.73
N ARG A 199 48.31 -13.69 25.27
CA ARG A 199 49.29 -12.92 26.07
C ARG A 199 48.75 -12.44 27.43
N PHE A 200 47.44 -12.26 27.54
CA PHE A 200 46.79 -11.76 28.77
C PHE A 200 46.26 -12.86 29.69
N PHE A 201 45.92 -14.05 29.18
CA PHE A 201 45.33 -15.14 29.97
C PHE A 201 46.33 -16.30 30.20
N ASP A 202 47.34 -16.43 29.32
CA ASP A 202 48.38 -17.48 29.37
C ASP A 202 49.75 -16.94 29.82
N SER A 203 49.83 -15.69 30.30
CA SER A 203 51.08 -15.18 30.89
C SER A 203 51.21 -15.63 32.34
N LEU A 204 52.36 -16.24 32.66
CA LEU A 204 52.73 -16.55 34.04
C LEU A 204 53.03 -15.24 34.77
N GLY A 205 52.12 -14.80 35.65
CA GLY A 205 52.43 -13.80 36.66
C GLY A 205 53.53 -14.29 37.60
N PRO A 206 54.23 -13.40 38.34
CA PRO A 206 55.29 -13.81 39.26
C PRO A 206 54.70 -14.68 40.38
N GLY A 207 54.92 -15.99 40.31
CA GLY A 207 54.46 -16.98 41.30
C GLY A 207 53.17 -17.76 40.97
N GLY A 208 52.59 -17.64 39.77
CA GLY A 208 51.34 -18.34 39.43
C GLY A 208 51.54 -19.76 38.88
N SER A 209 50.82 -20.74 39.44
CA SER A 209 50.62 -22.06 38.83
C SER A 209 49.72 -21.96 37.60
N VAL A 210 50.03 -22.71 36.55
CA VAL A 210 49.30 -22.73 35.27
C VAL A 210 47.84 -23.12 35.53
N ASN A 211 46.88 -22.23 35.26
CA ASN A 211 45.54 -22.69 34.91
C ASN A 211 45.64 -23.23 33.49
N VAL A 212 46.03 -24.49 33.38
CA VAL A 212 45.78 -25.24 32.17
C VAL A 212 44.27 -25.33 32.13
N ILE A 213 43.61 -24.53 31.29
CA ILE A 213 42.30 -24.96 30.77
C ILE A 213 42.67 -26.23 30.00
N SER A 214 42.55 -27.35 30.70
CA SER A 214 42.84 -28.66 30.17
C SER A 214 41.99 -28.86 28.93
N ASP A 215 42.63 -29.35 27.85
CA ASP A 215 41.98 -30.04 26.74
C ASP A 215 41.28 -31.35 27.25
N GLU A 216 40.59 -31.29 28.39
CA GLU A 216 39.99 -32.46 29.07
C GLU A 216 38.63 -32.86 28.49
N ASP A 217 37.99 -32.01 27.68
CA ASP A 217 36.66 -32.30 27.10
C ASP A 217 36.70 -32.98 25.71
N GLY A 218 37.88 -33.28 25.14
CA GLY A 218 37.98 -33.95 23.83
C GLY A 218 37.39 -33.17 22.64
N THR A 219 36.96 -31.92 22.86
CA THR A 219 36.33 -31.03 21.86
C THR A 219 37.28 -30.63 20.73
N ALA A 220 38.60 -30.61 20.99
CA ALA A 220 39.60 -30.41 19.94
C ALA A 220 39.60 -31.55 18.90
N GLY A 221 39.34 -32.79 19.32
CA GLY A 221 39.18 -33.95 18.44
C GLY A 221 37.88 -33.89 17.63
N LEU A 222 36.76 -33.53 18.29
CA LEU A 222 35.45 -33.38 17.63
C LEU A 222 35.44 -32.27 16.57
N LEU A 223 36.15 -31.16 16.81
CA LEU A 223 36.29 -30.08 15.83
C LEU A 223 37.22 -30.44 14.67
N SER A 224 38.23 -31.30 14.86
CA SER A 224 39.07 -31.78 13.75
C SER A 224 38.36 -32.82 12.86
N ASP A 225 37.41 -33.56 13.42
CA ASP A 225 36.70 -34.64 12.74
C ASP A 225 35.60 -34.16 11.78
N LEU A 226 35.18 -32.89 11.86
CA LEU A 226 34.18 -32.28 10.97
C LEU A 226 34.68 -31.93 9.56
N GLY A 227 35.97 -32.16 9.27
CA GLY A 227 36.55 -31.86 7.96
C GLY A 227 36.69 -30.36 7.66
N GLY A 228 37.03 -30.03 6.42
CA GLY A 228 37.19 -28.67 5.92
C GLY A 228 38.64 -28.19 5.79
N ARG A 229 38.91 -27.36 4.78
CA ARG A 229 40.25 -26.83 4.49
C ARG A 229 40.53 -25.60 5.35
N ALA A 230 41.57 -25.67 6.17
CA ALA A 230 42.09 -24.51 6.90
C ALA A 230 42.76 -23.52 5.95
N LEU A 231 42.30 -22.27 5.94
CA LEU A 231 42.82 -21.18 5.12
C LEU A 231 43.27 -20.02 6.03
N THR A 232 44.48 -19.51 5.81
CA THR A 232 44.91 -18.27 6.44
C THR A 232 44.71 -17.12 5.47
N ILE A 233 44.02 -16.07 5.91
CA ILE A 233 43.75 -14.92 5.07
C ILE A 233 45.06 -14.17 4.74
N PRO A 234 45.19 -13.58 3.55
CA PRO A 234 46.33 -12.74 3.23
C PRO A 234 46.42 -11.53 4.17
N SER A 235 47.63 -11.18 4.62
CA SER A 235 47.86 -10.01 5.49
C SER A 235 47.44 -8.68 4.85
N ARG A 236 47.36 -8.60 3.52
CA ARG A 236 46.85 -7.44 2.78
C ARG A 236 45.33 -7.27 2.86
N ASN A 237 44.58 -8.33 3.21
CA ASN A 237 43.12 -8.28 3.31
C ASN A 237 42.68 -7.94 4.75
N TYR A 238 43.30 -6.91 5.31
CA TYR A 238 43.13 -6.51 6.69
C TYR A 238 43.19 -4.98 6.77
N LEU A 239 42.10 -4.37 7.24
CA LEU A 239 42.01 -2.95 7.51
C LEU A 239 41.99 -2.71 9.04
N PRO A 240 43.14 -2.36 9.65
CA PRO A 240 43.18 -2.04 11.08
C PRO A 240 42.47 -0.72 11.36
N TYR A 241 41.91 -0.60 12.58
CA TYR A 241 41.26 0.63 13.05
C TYR A 241 40.21 1.19 12.07
N ALA A 242 39.54 0.28 11.36
CA ALA A 242 38.40 0.62 10.50
C ALA A 242 37.33 1.36 11.32
N HIS A 243 37.21 1.04 12.61
CA HIS A 243 36.51 1.82 13.63
C HIS A 243 37.42 2.11 14.84
N LYS A 244 36.93 2.92 15.80
CA LYS A 244 37.63 3.18 17.08
C LYS A 244 37.17 2.27 18.23
N SER A 245 36.30 1.32 17.93
CA SER A 245 35.72 0.36 18.87
C SER A 245 35.23 -0.86 18.09
N TYR A 246 34.64 -1.83 18.80
CA TYR A 246 34.20 -3.11 18.24
C TYR A 246 33.24 -2.90 17.09
N VAL A 247 33.43 -3.66 16.00
CA VAL A 247 32.52 -3.64 14.86
C VAL A 247 31.40 -4.64 15.13
N TYR A 248 30.23 -4.15 15.53
CA TYR A 248 29.12 -5.00 15.99
C TYR A 248 28.25 -5.50 14.85
N CYS A 249 28.04 -4.70 13.81
CA CYS A 249 27.12 -5.03 12.74
C CYS A 249 27.65 -4.55 11.38
N MET A 250 27.25 -5.26 10.33
CA MET A 250 27.51 -4.87 8.95
C MET A 250 26.43 -5.42 8.02
N LEU A 251 26.25 -4.74 6.89
CA LEU A 251 25.33 -5.12 5.83
C LEU A 251 25.92 -4.73 4.47
N LEU A 252 25.43 -5.37 3.41
CA LEU A 252 25.82 -5.09 2.04
C LEU A 252 24.62 -4.52 1.28
N ILE A 253 24.74 -3.30 0.74
CA ILE A 253 23.69 -2.65 -0.06
C ILE A 253 24.08 -2.71 -1.54
N LYS A 254 23.14 -3.10 -2.40
CA LYS A 254 23.30 -3.12 -3.86
C LYS A 254 22.62 -1.92 -4.52
N GLY A 255 23.31 -1.24 -5.45
CA GLY A 255 22.77 -0.15 -6.28
C GLY A 255 22.40 1.13 -5.53
N LEU A 256 23.27 1.59 -4.63
CA LEU A 256 22.96 2.71 -3.74
C LEU A 256 23.10 4.10 -4.38
N PHE A 257 24.15 4.36 -5.16
CA PHE A 257 24.49 5.71 -5.66
C PHE A 257 24.38 5.82 -7.16
N THR A 258 24.88 4.81 -7.85
CA THR A 258 24.69 4.62 -9.27
C THR A 258 23.47 3.71 -9.40
N HIS A 259 22.49 4.06 -10.25
CA HIS A 259 21.35 3.18 -10.55
C HIS A 259 21.76 1.84 -11.22
N ASP A 260 23.06 1.53 -11.21
CA ASP A 260 23.63 0.28 -11.58
C ASP A 260 23.36 -0.75 -10.47
N ARG A 261 22.59 -1.79 -10.80
CA ARG A 261 22.30 -2.91 -9.88
C ARG A 261 23.57 -3.67 -9.47
N GLU A 262 24.68 -3.40 -10.15
CA GLU A 262 25.98 -4.01 -9.97
C GLU A 262 26.86 -3.32 -8.91
N GLU A 263 26.51 -2.13 -8.44
CA GLU A 263 27.26 -1.45 -7.37
C GLU A 263 27.03 -2.14 -6.01
N GLU A 264 28.10 -2.37 -5.24
CA GLU A 264 28.03 -2.94 -3.89
C GLU A 264 28.71 -2.02 -2.87
N VAL A 265 27.95 -1.58 -1.86
CA VAL A 265 28.41 -0.72 -0.76
C VAL A 265 28.31 -1.49 0.55
N LEU A 266 29.45 -1.66 1.22
CA LEU A 266 29.50 -2.22 2.58
C LEU A 266 29.17 -1.13 3.59
N VAL A 267 28.22 -1.39 4.50
CA VAL A 267 27.89 -0.48 5.60
C VAL A 267 28.23 -1.15 6.91
N THR A 268 28.97 -0.46 7.78
CA THR A 268 29.44 -1.01 9.06
C THR A 268 29.07 -0.11 10.23
N GLY A 269 28.63 -0.70 11.34
CA GLY A 269 28.28 -0.03 12.58
C GLY A 269 29.15 -0.52 13.74
N ALA A 270 29.58 0.39 14.62
CA ALA A 270 30.51 0.06 15.69
C ALA A 270 30.19 0.73 17.04
N GLY A 271 30.88 0.25 18.08
CA GLY A 271 30.82 0.79 19.44
C GLY A 271 31.46 2.17 19.63
N ASP A 272 31.92 2.83 18.56
CA ASP A 272 32.36 4.23 18.59
C ASP A 272 31.22 5.19 18.18
N GLY A 273 30.02 4.63 18.01
CA GLY A 273 28.81 5.32 17.56
C GLY A 273 28.82 5.70 16.08
N THR A 274 29.79 5.22 15.30
CA THR A 274 29.89 5.58 13.89
C THR A 274 29.31 4.51 12.98
N ILE A 275 28.68 4.99 11.90
CA ILE A 275 28.28 4.17 10.75
C ILE A 275 29.18 4.60 9.60
N LYS A 276 29.79 3.65 8.89
CA LYS A 276 30.68 3.94 7.76
C LYS A 276 30.24 3.18 6.52
N LEU A 277 30.29 3.85 5.37
CA LEU A 277 29.98 3.30 4.06
C LEU A 277 31.29 3.10 3.30
N TRP A 278 31.51 1.93 2.73
CA TRP A 278 32.74 1.56 2.04
C TRP A 278 32.45 1.04 0.63
N SER A 279 33.22 1.49 -0.35
CA SER A 279 33.19 0.94 -1.71
C SER A 279 33.99 -0.36 -1.77
N LEU A 280 33.44 -1.35 -2.51
CA LEU A 280 34.07 -2.63 -2.81
C LEU A 280 34.70 -2.69 -4.21
N ASP A 281 34.68 -1.59 -4.97
CA ASP A 281 35.11 -1.60 -6.37
C ASP A 281 36.60 -1.89 -6.50
N SER A 282 37.40 -1.21 -5.68
CA SER A 282 38.87 -1.32 -5.63
C SER A 282 39.39 -2.37 -4.64
N LEU A 283 38.55 -3.32 -4.20
CA LEU A 283 38.90 -4.27 -3.13
C LEU A 283 40.18 -5.10 -3.43
N GLY A 284 40.46 -5.37 -4.72
CA GLY A 284 41.64 -6.12 -5.16
C GLY A 284 42.93 -5.29 -5.24
N THR A 285 42.84 -3.97 -5.35
CA THR A 285 43.99 -3.07 -5.57
C THR A 285 44.26 -2.17 -4.36
N GLU A 286 43.25 -1.46 -3.88
CA GLU A 286 43.35 -0.43 -2.83
C GLU A 286 42.67 -0.85 -1.52
N GLY A 287 41.94 -1.97 -1.51
CA GLY A 287 41.18 -2.43 -0.35
C GLY A 287 39.85 -1.69 -0.21
N LEU A 288 39.36 -1.55 1.03
CA LEU A 288 38.10 -0.87 1.34
C LEU A 288 38.30 0.66 1.34
N VAL A 289 37.54 1.37 0.51
CA VAL A 289 37.59 2.83 0.41
C VAL A 289 36.38 3.45 1.11
N LEU A 290 36.62 4.35 2.08
CA LEU A 290 35.54 5.03 2.80
C LEU A 290 34.82 6.03 1.89
N ILE A 291 33.52 5.85 1.71
CA ILE A 291 32.63 6.74 0.95
C ILE A 291 32.07 7.83 1.87
N ASN A 292 31.44 7.41 2.98
CA ASN A 292 30.76 8.33 3.88
C ASN A 292 30.74 7.81 5.33
N LYS A 293 30.40 8.70 6.27
CA LYS A 293 30.34 8.41 7.70
C LYS A 293 29.22 9.18 8.39
N PHE A 294 28.40 8.45 9.17
CA PHE A 294 27.48 9.02 10.15
C PHE A 294 28.03 8.85 11.57
N LYS A 295 27.63 9.74 12.49
CA LYS A 295 28.06 9.69 13.89
C LYS A 295 26.87 9.89 14.84
N ASN A 296 26.74 8.95 15.77
CA ASN A 296 25.83 8.97 16.90
C ASN A 296 26.63 9.30 18.15
N THR A 297 26.39 10.46 18.75
CA THR A 297 27.16 10.92 19.91
C THR A 297 26.71 10.19 21.17
N GLY A 298 27.61 9.38 21.75
CA GLY A 298 27.40 8.77 23.07
C GLY A 298 26.72 7.39 23.06
N SER A 299 26.42 6.84 21.89
CA SER A 299 25.64 5.60 21.76
C SER A 299 26.28 4.66 20.74
N ASN A 300 26.39 3.37 21.07
CA ASN A 300 26.94 2.35 20.20
C ASN A 300 25.95 2.00 19.09
N VAL A 301 26.44 1.69 17.89
CA VAL A 301 25.60 1.14 16.81
C VAL A 301 25.64 -0.38 16.89
N LEU A 302 24.53 -0.99 17.26
CA LEU A 302 24.46 -2.43 17.57
C LEU A 302 23.86 -3.23 16.41
N SER A 303 22.92 -2.65 15.68
CA SER A 303 22.23 -3.31 14.57
C SER A 303 21.93 -2.33 13.44
N LEU A 304 21.87 -2.84 12.23
CA LEU A 304 21.60 -2.08 11.02
C LEU A 304 20.65 -2.85 10.09
N SER A 305 19.75 -2.14 9.44
CA SER A 305 18.88 -2.66 8.37
C SER A 305 18.60 -1.55 7.35
N TYR A 306 18.21 -1.87 6.13
CA TYR A 306 17.96 -0.87 5.09
C TYR A 306 16.74 -1.22 4.23
N ARG A 307 16.05 -0.20 3.73
CA ARG A 307 14.94 -0.33 2.77
C ARG A 307 14.92 0.87 1.83
N GLY A 308 15.00 0.61 0.53
CA GLY A 308 15.15 1.67 -0.48
C GLY A 308 16.38 2.52 -0.20
N SER A 309 16.20 3.84 -0.08
CA SER A 309 17.28 4.78 0.28
C SER A 309 17.41 5.03 1.78
N PHE A 310 16.66 4.34 2.65
CA PHE A 310 16.69 4.56 4.09
C PHE A 310 17.52 3.49 4.81
N LEU A 311 18.40 3.94 5.70
CA LEU A 311 19.18 3.11 6.62
C LEU A 311 18.65 3.30 8.04
N TYR A 312 18.42 2.20 8.72
CA TYR A 312 17.89 2.13 10.07
C TYR A 312 18.99 1.59 10.99
N ALA A 313 19.28 2.31 12.07
CA ALA A 313 20.35 1.99 13.00
C ALA A 313 19.81 1.87 14.42
N GLY A 314 19.90 0.69 15.01
CA GLY A 314 19.58 0.44 16.42
C GLY A 314 20.77 0.78 17.32
N LEU A 315 20.53 1.63 18.33
CA LEU A 315 21.55 2.11 19.24
C LEU A 315 21.45 1.51 20.65
N SER A 316 22.53 1.61 21.43
CA SER A 316 22.59 1.13 22.82
C SER A 316 21.79 1.96 23.84
N ASP A 317 21.30 3.13 23.46
CA ASP A 317 20.55 4.04 24.34
C ASP A 317 19.03 3.91 24.20
N GLY A 318 18.55 2.96 23.39
CA GLY A 318 17.13 2.75 23.13
C GLY A 318 16.55 3.64 22.03
N VAL A 319 17.41 4.30 21.25
CA VAL A 319 17.03 5.12 20.09
C VAL A 319 17.34 4.37 18.79
N ALA A 320 16.39 4.34 17.85
CA ALA A 320 16.66 3.95 16.47
C ALA A 320 16.74 5.18 15.56
N ASN A 321 17.88 5.37 14.89
CA ASN A 321 18.09 6.47 13.96
C ASN A 321 17.84 6.03 12.52
N VAL A 322 17.10 6.83 11.76
CA VAL A 322 16.77 6.60 10.36
C VAL A 322 17.48 7.64 9.51
N TYR A 323 18.35 7.20 8.61
CA TYR A 323 19.10 8.04 7.68
C TYR A 323 18.58 7.86 6.27
N ASN A 324 18.55 8.92 5.48
CA ASN A 324 18.41 8.83 4.03
C ASN A 324 19.81 8.83 3.42
N LEU A 325 20.18 7.72 2.80
CA LEU A 325 21.49 7.49 2.19
C LEU A 325 21.69 8.29 0.89
N ALA A 326 20.60 8.63 0.18
CA ALA A 326 20.70 9.47 -1.02
C ALA A 326 21.00 10.93 -0.67
N SER A 327 20.39 11.46 0.39
CA SER A 327 20.66 12.83 0.87
C SER A 327 21.76 12.93 1.93
N ASN A 328 22.23 11.79 2.46
CA ASN A 328 23.17 11.70 3.59
C ASN A 328 22.70 12.45 4.84
N GLN A 329 21.39 12.44 5.12
CA GLN A 329 20.80 13.14 6.27
C GLN A 329 20.14 12.18 7.26
N LEU A 330 20.19 12.54 8.54
CA LEU A 330 19.34 11.93 9.56
C LEU A 330 17.91 12.44 9.36
N VAL A 331 16.99 11.52 9.09
CA VAL A 331 15.58 11.80 8.80
C VAL A 331 14.77 11.77 10.09
N GLN A 332 14.95 10.74 10.91
CA GLN A 332 14.12 10.50 12.08
C GLN A 332 14.88 9.85 13.22
N ARG A 333 14.48 10.16 14.46
CA ARG A 333 14.90 9.45 15.68
C ARG A 333 13.67 8.81 16.32
N LEU A 334 13.69 7.49 16.47
CA LEU A 334 12.61 6.73 17.09
C LEU A 334 13.00 6.39 18.52
N GLN A 335 12.23 6.88 19.49
CA GLN A 335 12.42 6.47 20.87
C GLN A 335 11.73 5.11 21.09
N ILE A 336 12.53 4.05 21.06
CA ILE A 336 12.03 2.67 21.18
C ILE A 336 11.80 2.33 22.65
N GLY A 337 12.69 2.74 23.55
CA GLY A 337 12.52 2.49 24.98
C GLY A 337 13.79 2.78 25.77
N HIS A 338 13.93 2.10 26.91
CA HIS A 338 15.15 2.11 27.71
C HIS A 338 15.98 0.85 27.44
N GLY A 339 17.28 1.03 27.17
CA GLY A 339 18.25 -0.05 26.96
C GLY A 339 18.52 -0.37 25.49
N ASP A 340 19.41 -1.33 25.26
CA ASP A 340 19.94 -1.64 23.92
C ASP A 340 18.86 -2.09 22.92
N ILE A 341 18.95 -1.56 21.70
CA ILE A 341 18.27 -2.12 20.51
C ILE A 341 19.24 -3.13 19.87
N SER A 342 19.17 -4.36 20.33
CA SER A 342 20.07 -5.45 19.91
C SER A 342 19.88 -5.82 18.45
N GLN A 343 18.65 -5.74 17.95
CA GLN A 343 18.32 -6.03 16.55
C GLN A 343 17.27 -5.10 15.98
N ILE A 344 17.45 -4.73 14.72
CA ILE A 344 16.49 -3.98 13.92
C ILE A 344 16.31 -4.70 12.59
N LEU A 345 15.07 -5.03 12.25
CA LEU A 345 14.71 -5.64 10.98
C LEU A 345 13.66 -4.76 10.30
N VAL A 346 13.79 -4.58 9.00
CA VAL A 346 12.83 -3.82 8.19
C VAL A 346 12.28 -4.75 7.14
N SER A 347 10.96 -4.97 7.18
CA SER A 347 10.24 -5.68 6.15
C SER A 347 9.60 -4.72 5.16
N THR A 348 8.77 -5.23 4.23
CA THR A 348 8.05 -4.40 3.27
C THR A 348 7.17 -3.35 3.97
N ASP A 349 6.58 -3.69 5.12
CA ASP A 349 5.47 -2.94 5.69
C ASP A 349 5.72 -2.49 7.14
N SER A 350 6.83 -2.96 7.74
CA SER A 350 7.08 -2.81 9.18
C SER A 350 8.55 -2.64 9.51
N ILE A 351 8.81 -1.90 10.59
CA ILE A 351 10.12 -1.79 11.24
C ILE A 351 10.00 -2.48 12.59
N LEU A 352 10.78 -3.54 12.81
CA LEU A 352 10.78 -4.36 14.01
C LEU A 352 12.06 -4.11 14.81
N CYS A 353 11.90 -3.74 16.08
CA CYS A 353 12.99 -3.45 17.00
C CYS A 353 12.97 -4.43 18.18
N GLY A 354 14.01 -5.24 18.30
CA GLY A 354 14.25 -6.11 19.46
C GLY A 354 15.04 -5.39 20.54
N THR A 355 14.60 -5.50 21.79
CA THR A 355 15.21 -4.79 22.92
C THR A 355 15.86 -5.73 23.92
N SER A 356 16.82 -5.20 24.68
CA SER A 356 17.44 -5.88 25.83
C SER A 356 16.45 -6.23 26.96
N GLN A 357 15.24 -5.68 26.94
CA GLN A 357 14.18 -5.98 27.92
C GLN A 357 13.28 -7.15 27.50
N GLY A 358 13.57 -7.81 26.38
CA GLY A 358 12.76 -8.92 25.88
C GLY A 358 11.54 -8.49 25.09
N LEU A 359 11.41 -7.20 24.79
CA LEU A 359 10.29 -6.66 24.02
C LEU A 359 10.64 -6.56 22.54
N VAL A 360 9.69 -6.93 21.69
CA VAL A 360 9.68 -6.55 20.27
C VAL A 360 8.68 -5.42 20.10
N LYS A 361 9.12 -4.35 19.43
CA LYS A 361 8.28 -3.21 19.06
C LYS A 361 8.20 -3.10 17.55
N ARG A 362 6.99 -2.93 17.03
CA ARG A 362 6.72 -2.73 15.61
C ARG A 362 6.33 -1.29 15.34
N TYR A 363 6.86 -0.75 14.25
CA TYR A 363 6.52 0.57 13.73
C TYR A 363 6.09 0.44 12.27
N ASN A 364 5.15 1.28 11.84
CA ASN A 364 4.80 1.39 10.43
C ASN A 364 5.74 2.37 9.69
N ASP A 365 5.51 2.55 8.39
CA ASP A 365 6.26 3.46 7.53
C ASP A 365 6.19 4.93 7.93
N HIS A 366 5.19 5.30 8.73
CA HIS A 366 5.02 6.63 9.30
C HIS A 366 5.71 6.77 10.66
N PHE A 367 6.51 5.78 11.07
CA PHE A 367 7.24 5.75 12.33
C PHE A 367 6.34 5.72 13.58
N ALA A 368 5.08 5.35 13.43
CA ALA A 368 4.15 5.17 14.55
C ALA A 368 4.27 3.73 15.09
N GLN A 369 4.36 3.58 16.41
CA GLN A 369 4.40 2.27 17.06
C GLN A 369 3.02 1.60 16.91
N THR A 370 2.96 0.47 16.20
CA THR A 370 1.72 -0.29 15.95
C THR A 370 1.53 -1.41 16.95
N GLU A 371 2.60 -2.13 17.31
CA GLU A 371 2.56 -3.24 18.24
C GLU A 371 3.75 -3.19 19.22
N CYS A 372 3.55 -3.75 20.41
CA CYS A 372 4.60 -3.99 21.39
C CYS A 372 4.23 -5.23 22.20
N TRP A 373 5.08 -6.25 22.19
CA TRP A 373 4.84 -7.49 22.94
C TRP A 373 6.13 -8.05 23.54
N LYS A 374 5.97 -8.91 24.55
CA LYS A 374 7.09 -9.59 25.20
C LYS A 374 7.42 -10.88 24.44
N ALA A 375 8.61 -10.92 23.83
CA ALA A 375 9.06 -12.06 23.05
C ALA A 375 9.93 -13.05 23.85
N ALA A 376 10.82 -12.53 24.69
CA ALA A 376 11.76 -13.32 25.49
C ALA A 376 11.68 -12.96 26.98
N ASP A 377 11.98 -13.93 27.84
CA ASP A 377 12.18 -13.72 29.29
C ASP A 377 13.64 -13.35 29.57
N GLY A 378 14.09 -12.28 28.93
CA GLY A 378 15.47 -11.82 28.97
C GLY A 378 15.84 -10.94 27.77
N LYS A 379 17.11 -10.85 27.43
CA LYS A 379 17.58 -10.06 26.28
C LYS A 379 17.25 -10.78 24.98
N ILE A 380 16.64 -10.09 24.03
CA ILE A 380 16.64 -10.53 22.63
C ILE A 380 18.04 -10.28 22.10
N LEU A 381 18.69 -11.32 21.55
CA LEU A 381 20.05 -11.22 21.03
C LEU A 381 20.08 -11.40 19.52
N ALA A 382 19.17 -12.19 18.99
CA ALA A 382 19.07 -12.49 17.57
C ALA A 382 17.63 -12.38 17.08
N MET A 383 17.46 -11.85 15.87
CA MET A 383 16.18 -11.82 15.17
C MET A 383 16.42 -12.19 13.72
N GLY A 384 15.45 -12.89 13.11
CA GLY A 384 15.43 -13.19 11.69
C GLY A 384 14.01 -13.14 11.17
N LEU A 385 13.85 -12.82 9.88
CA LEU A 385 12.59 -12.94 9.16
C LEU A 385 12.72 -14.08 8.15
N THR A 386 11.66 -14.85 8.00
CA THR A 386 11.48 -15.80 6.91
C THR A 386 10.06 -15.71 6.40
N THR A 387 9.85 -16.11 5.16
CA THR A 387 8.53 -16.18 4.56
C THR A 387 8.11 -17.63 4.49
N THR A 388 6.95 -17.96 5.07
CA THR A 388 6.36 -19.30 4.89
C THR A 388 6.04 -19.55 3.41
N GLU A 389 5.85 -20.82 3.02
CA GLU A 389 5.34 -21.17 1.68
C GLU A 389 3.99 -20.49 1.35
N ALA A 390 3.24 -20.11 2.39
CA ALA A 390 1.97 -19.38 2.28
C ALA A 390 2.14 -17.85 2.15
N GLY A 391 3.36 -17.31 2.15
CA GLY A 391 3.65 -15.89 2.00
C GLY A 391 3.47 -15.04 3.26
N HIS A 392 3.30 -15.66 4.43
CA HIS A 392 3.31 -14.96 5.72
C HIS A 392 4.74 -14.72 6.19
N GLU A 393 5.05 -13.50 6.63
CA GLU A 393 6.32 -13.24 7.30
C GLU A 393 6.28 -13.86 8.70
N ASN A 394 7.21 -14.76 8.98
CA ASN A 394 7.45 -15.30 10.31
C ASN A 394 8.68 -14.60 10.90
N LEU A 395 8.47 -13.95 12.04
CA LEU A 395 9.54 -13.38 12.85
C LEU A 395 10.05 -14.46 13.79
N ILE A 396 11.35 -14.65 13.78
CA ILE A 396 12.07 -15.54 14.68
C ILE A 396 12.86 -14.68 15.65
N THR A 397 12.69 -14.92 16.95
CA THR A 397 13.46 -14.25 18.00
C THR A 397 14.22 -15.26 18.82
N GLY A 398 15.53 -15.07 18.95
CA GLY A 398 16.41 -15.82 19.85
C GLY A 398 16.81 -14.98 21.06
N GLY A 399 16.60 -15.53 22.25
CA GLY A 399 16.92 -14.88 23.51
C GLY A 399 18.04 -15.55 24.31
N ASN A 400 18.51 -14.84 25.35
CA ASN A 400 19.40 -15.42 26.35
C ASN A 400 18.70 -16.38 27.33
N ASP A 401 17.38 -16.44 27.27
CA ASP A 401 16.50 -17.41 27.95
C ASP A 401 16.56 -18.80 27.30
N ARG A 402 17.41 -19.00 26.28
CA ARG A 402 17.57 -20.24 25.50
C ARG A 402 16.34 -20.59 24.67
N ILE A 403 15.40 -19.67 24.49
CA ILE A 403 14.21 -19.91 23.70
C ILE A 403 14.37 -19.27 22.33
N VAL A 404 14.00 -20.03 21.30
CA VAL A 404 13.65 -19.46 20.00
C VAL A 404 12.13 -19.44 19.90
N SER A 405 11.58 -18.25 19.68
CA SER A 405 10.14 -18.06 19.50
C SER A 405 9.83 -17.67 18.08
N PHE A 406 8.76 -18.25 17.55
CA PHE A 406 8.21 -17.97 16.22
C PHE A 406 6.97 -17.11 16.40
N TRP A 407 6.92 -16.00 15.68
CA TRP A 407 5.85 -15.03 15.74
C TRP A 407 5.33 -14.82 14.34
N ASP A 408 4.02 -14.71 14.21
CA ASP A 408 3.44 -14.12 13.03
C ASP A 408 3.90 -12.66 12.95
N ALA A 409 4.78 -12.38 11.98
CA ALA A 409 5.30 -11.05 11.73
C ALA A 409 4.34 -10.23 10.89
N ASP A 410 3.20 -10.75 10.45
CA ASP A 410 2.16 -9.92 9.85
C ASP A 410 1.47 -9.13 10.97
N GLY A 411 1.54 -7.80 10.89
CA GLY A 411 0.90 -6.89 11.84
C GLY A 411 -0.55 -6.70 11.43
N GLY A 412 -1.38 -7.72 11.64
CA GLY A 412 -2.67 -7.82 10.93
C GLY A 412 -2.47 -8.23 9.47
N PRO A 413 -3.54 -8.58 8.74
CA PRO A 413 -3.41 -9.29 7.49
C PRO A 413 -2.68 -8.43 6.46
N HIS A 414 -1.63 -9.03 5.89
CA HIS A 414 -0.87 -8.70 4.69
C HIS A 414 0.52 -8.02 4.85
N ALA A 415 1.53 -8.25 4.00
CA ALA A 415 1.75 -9.29 2.98
C ALA A 415 3.25 -9.35 2.60
N ALA A 416 3.86 -10.54 2.60
CA ALA A 416 5.14 -10.77 1.95
C ALA A 416 4.96 -11.01 0.43
N ALA A 417 5.78 -10.35 -0.38
CA ALA A 417 5.90 -10.61 -1.81
C ALA A 417 7.32 -11.08 -2.15
N ALA A 418 7.49 -12.38 -2.38
CA ALA A 418 8.22 -12.95 -3.52
C ALA A 418 8.16 -14.48 -3.46
N SER A 419 7.89 -15.10 -4.62
CA SER A 419 7.82 -16.55 -4.84
C SER A 419 6.54 -17.26 -4.39
N ALA A 420 5.39 -16.66 -4.70
CA ALA A 420 4.21 -17.40 -5.12
C ALA A 420 3.52 -16.58 -6.22
N THR A 421 2.61 -17.16 -6.99
CA THR A 421 1.61 -16.41 -7.74
C THR A 421 1.15 -15.18 -6.95
N ARG A 422 1.24 -13.97 -7.50
CA ARG A 422 0.87 -12.73 -6.79
C ARG A 422 -0.49 -12.93 -6.14
N SER A 423 -0.53 -12.85 -4.82
CA SER A 423 -1.71 -13.21 -4.07
C SER A 423 -2.79 -12.15 -4.29
N ASN A 424 -4.05 -12.58 -4.22
CA ASN A 424 -5.20 -11.67 -4.15
C ASN A 424 -5.07 -10.66 -3.01
N ASP A 425 -4.33 -11.06 -1.99
CA ASP A 425 -3.98 -10.29 -0.83
C ASP A 425 -3.12 -9.08 -1.20
N GLU A 426 -2.01 -9.25 -1.93
CA GLU A 426 -1.14 -8.15 -2.40
C GLU A 426 -1.95 -7.07 -3.17
N LEU A 427 -2.89 -7.51 -4.02
CA LEU A 427 -3.79 -6.62 -4.75
C LEU A 427 -4.68 -5.80 -3.79
N VAL A 428 -5.26 -6.43 -2.77
CA VAL A 428 -6.12 -5.74 -1.79
C VAL A 428 -5.32 -4.74 -0.94
N ASN A 429 -4.06 -5.02 -0.60
CA ASN A 429 -3.22 -4.04 0.11
C ASN A 429 -2.86 -2.86 -0.73
N THR A 430 -2.46 -3.14 -1.98
CA THR A 430 -2.14 -2.08 -2.92
C THR A 430 -3.37 -1.20 -3.14
N LEU A 431 -4.57 -1.80 -3.19
CA LEU A 431 -5.82 -1.05 -3.24
C LEU A 431 -6.09 -0.26 -1.96
N ARG A 432 -5.78 -0.80 -0.77
CA ARG A 432 -5.90 -0.09 0.51
C ARG A 432 -5.02 1.17 0.54
N GLU A 433 -3.75 1.05 0.13
CA GLU A 433 -2.85 2.19 -0.01
C GLU A 433 -3.36 3.19 -1.05
N PHE A 434 -3.84 2.70 -2.20
CA PHE A 434 -4.30 3.57 -3.27
C PHE A 434 -5.57 4.36 -2.90
N VAL A 435 -6.50 3.72 -2.19
CA VAL A 435 -7.73 4.35 -1.68
C VAL A 435 -7.43 5.41 -0.62
N ALA A 436 -6.35 5.27 0.15
CA ALA A 436 -5.95 6.25 1.15
C ALA A 436 -5.56 7.62 0.57
N TYR A 437 -5.14 7.68 -0.70
CA TYR A 437 -4.91 8.97 -1.36
C TYR A 437 -6.23 9.64 -1.71
N ARG A 438 -6.51 10.82 -1.15
CA ARG A 438 -7.72 11.59 -1.47
C ARG A 438 -7.54 12.35 -2.78
N THR A 439 -7.70 11.67 -3.90
CA THR A 439 -7.38 12.19 -5.24
C THR A 439 -8.52 13.03 -5.85
N VAL A 440 -8.89 14.13 -5.22
CA VAL A 440 -10.00 15.01 -5.69
C VAL A 440 -9.46 16.09 -6.64
N ALA A 441 -9.58 15.87 -7.95
CA ALA A 441 -8.93 16.69 -9.01
C ALA A 441 -9.27 18.18 -8.99
N ALA A 442 -10.53 18.53 -8.72
CA ALA A 442 -11.00 19.92 -8.73
C ALA A 442 -10.68 20.69 -7.43
N ASN A 443 -10.10 20.04 -6.42
CA ASN A 443 -9.87 20.65 -5.10
C ASN A 443 -8.37 20.96 -4.88
N PRO A 444 -7.98 22.24 -4.78
CA PRO A 444 -6.57 22.63 -4.63
C PRO A 444 -5.93 22.12 -3.33
N THR A 445 -6.72 21.77 -2.31
CA THR A 445 -6.23 21.19 -1.05
C THR A 445 -5.60 19.82 -1.26
N TRP A 446 -6.08 19.05 -2.24
CA TRP A 446 -5.72 17.64 -2.43
C TRP A 446 -4.78 17.39 -3.63
N VAL A 447 -4.22 18.45 -4.21
CA VAL A 447 -3.27 18.34 -5.33
C VAL A 447 -2.08 17.45 -4.96
N ARG A 448 -1.58 17.57 -3.72
CA ARG A 448 -0.49 16.71 -3.25
C ARG A 448 -0.86 15.23 -3.32
N ASP A 449 -2.03 14.85 -2.80
CA ASP A 449 -2.51 13.46 -2.81
C ASP A 449 -2.67 12.93 -4.24
N CYS A 450 -3.14 13.77 -5.17
CA CYS A 450 -3.22 13.41 -6.59
C CYS A 450 -1.83 13.10 -7.18
N HIS A 451 -0.82 13.93 -6.87
CA HIS A 451 0.55 13.73 -7.31
C HIS A 451 1.25 12.54 -6.61
N ASP A 452 0.95 12.30 -5.35
CA ASP A 452 1.47 11.15 -4.60
C ASP A 452 0.86 9.84 -5.14
N ALA A 453 -0.44 9.84 -5.46
CA ALA A 453 -1.14 8.69 -6.05
C ALA A 453 -0.63 8.31 -7.45
N VAL A 454 -0.45 9.28 -8.35
CA VAL A 454 0.11 8.98 -9.69
C VAL A 454 1.57 8.54 -9.60
N THR A 455 2.33 9.05 -8.63
CA THR A 455 3.70 8.59 -8.34
C THR A 455 3.71 7.17 -7.78
N PHE A 456 2.74 6.83 -6.92
CA PHE A 456 2.52 5.48 -6.41
C PHE A 456 2.23 4.50 -7.54
N LEU A 457 1.29 4.82 -8.44
CA LEU A 457 0.98 4.01 -9.62
C LEU A 457 2.21 3.84 -10.51
N ARG A 458 2.95 4.93 -10.77
CA ARG A 458 4.19 4.90 -11.54
C ARG A 458 5.21 3.95 -10.94
N LYS A 459 5.45 4.01 -9.63
CA LYS A 459 6.37 3.11 -8.92
C LYS A 459 5.92 1.65 -9.06
N ARG A 460 4.63 1.39 -8.89
CA ARG A 460 4.07 0.03 -8.99
C ARG A 460 4.21 -0.54 -10.41
N CYS A 461 3.88 0.25 -11.44
CA CYS A 461 4.08 -0.15 -12.84
C CYS A 461 5.55 -0.42 -13.17
N ASN A 462 6.48 0.44 -12.73
CA ASN A 462 7.91 0.21 -12.94
C ASN A 462 8.40 -1.06 -12.24
N ALA A 463 7.92 -1.33 -11.02
CA ALA A 463 8.26 -2.56 -10.29
C ALA A 463 7.81 -3.82 -11.02
N PHE A 464 6.74 -3.74 -11.80
CA PHE A 464 6.24 -4.83 -12.65
C PHE A 464 6.87 -4.90 -14.05
N GLY A 465 7.84 -4.02 -14.35
CA GLY A 465 8.59 -4.04 -15.60
C GLY A 465 8.08 -3.09 -16.68
N ALA A 466 7.18 -2.15 -16.36
CA ALA A 466 6.75 -1.14 -17.32
C ALA A 466 7.81 -0.04 -17.52
N THR A 467 7.86 0.52 -18.72
CA THR A 467 8.46 1.85 -18.95
C THR A 467 7.42 2.93 -18.71
N THR A 468 7.72 3.92 -17.88
CA THR A 468 6.74 4.95 -17.47
C THR A 468 7.16 6.37 -17.80
N THR A 469 6.21 7.18 -18.23
CA THR A 469 6.34 8.62 -18.47
C THR A 469 5.14 9.33 -17.86
N LEU A 470 5.38 10.44 -17.17
CA LEU A 470 4.31 11.35 -16.75
C LEU A 470 4.16 12.44 -17.80
N LEU A 471 2.97 12.54 -18.38
CA LEU A 471 2.61 13.54 -19.37
C LEU A 471 1.86 14.65 -18.67
N SER A 472 2.38 15.87 -18.70
CA SER A 472 1.72 17.04 -18.13
C SER A 472 1.09 17.87 -19.25
N PRO A 473 -0.14 18.38 -19.08
CA PRO A 473 -0.76 19.27 -20.05
C PRO A 473 0.08 20.54 -20.21
N THR A 474 0.56 20.81 -21.42
CA THR A 474 1.42 21.97 -21.70
C THR A 474 0.66 23.27 -21.44
N GLY A 475 1.17 24.10 -20.53
CA GLY A 475 0.67 25.45 -20.27
C GLY A 475 -0.60 25.56 -19.41
N GLN A 476 -1.00 24.50 -18.69
CA GLN A 476 -2.11 24.53 -17.74
C GLN A 476 -1.63 24.27 -16.31
N GLU A 477 -1.74 25.28 -15.45
CA GLU A 477 -1.47 25.14 -14.02
C GLU A 477 -2.65 24.48 -13.30
N GLY A 478 -2.35 23.59 -12.34
CA GLY A 478 -3.38 22.94 -11.51
C GLY A 478 -4.14 21.80 -12.17
N VAL A 479 -3.60 21.19 -13.22
CA VAL A 479 -4.14 19.99 -13.87
C VAL A 479 -3.25 18.79 -13.54
N ASN A 480 -3.88 17.69 -13.13
CA ASN A 480 -3.19 16.47 -12.77
C ASN A 480 -2.51 15.80 -13.99
N PRO A 481 -1.33 15.17 -13.82
CA PRO A 481 -0.60 14.55 -14.93
C PRO A 481 -1.24 13.22 -15.38
N VAL A 482 -1.05 12.87 -16.65
CA VAL A 482 -1.46 11.57 -17.20
C VAL A 482 -0.26 10.60 -17.12
N LEU A 483 -0.46 9.43 -16.51
CA LEU A 483 0.55 8.38 -16.48
C LEU A 483 0.45 7.52 -17.75
N LEU A 484 1.53 7.53 -18.53
CA LEU A 484 1.75 6.59 -19.63
C LEU A 484 2.66 5.47 -19.12
N ALA A 485 2.17 4.22 -19.04
CA ALA A 485 2.97 3.06 -18.66
C ALA A 485 2.88 1.96 -19.72
N LYS A 486 4.01 1.47 -20.23
CA LYS A 486 4.04 0.48 -21.31
C LYS A 486 4.68 -0.82 -20.87
N PHE A 487 3.99 -1.92 -21.15
CA PHE A 487 4.49 -3.27 -21.04
C PHE A 487 4.65 -3.86 -22.43
N SER A 488 5.83 -4.41 -22.70
CA SER A 488 6.10 -5.09 -23.98
C SER A 488 5.65 -6.54 -23.92
N ALA A 489 5.13 -7.06 -25.02
CA ALA A 489 4.83 -8.49 -25.15
C ALA A 489 6.08 -9.34 -24.84
N SER A 490 5.87 -10.52 -24.25
CA SER A 490 6.94 -11.45 -23.90
C SER A 490 7.69 -11.98 -25.14
N LYS A 491 7.00 -12.10 -26.28
CA LYS A 491 7.56 -12.56 -27.56
C LYS A 491 7.12 -11.62 -28.70
N PRO A 492 7.75 -10.44 -28.82
CA PRO A 492 7.31 -9.44 -29.79
C PRO A 492 7.57 -9.91 -31.23
N SER A 493 6.59 -9.69 -32.09
CA SER A 493 6.62 -9.96 -33.52
C SER A 493 6.06 -8.77 -34.30
N ARG A 494 6.20 -8.77 -35.63
CA ARG A 494 5.63 -7.71 -36.48
C ARG A 494 4.09 -7.62 -36.40
N ASN A 495 3.43 -8.70 -35.97
CA ASN A 495 1.97 -8.77 -35.86
C ASN A 495 1.50 -8.66 -34.39
N THR A 496 2.38 -8.35 -33.44
CA THR A 496 2.02 -8.19 -32.04
C THR A 496 1.09 -7.00 -31.89
N ARG A 497 -0.10 -7.26 -31.35
CA ARG A 497 -1.13 -6.24 -31.10
C ARG A 497 -0.74 -5.32 -29.95
N THR A 498 -1.28 -4.12 -29.94
CA THR A 498 -1.14 -3.16 -28.84
C THR A 498 -2.50 -2.80 -28.28
N VAL A 499 -2.73 -3.14 -27.00
CA VAL A 499 -3.95 -2.78 -26.28
C VAL A 499 -3.67 -1.55 -25.41
N LEU A 500 -4.42 -0.48 -25.63
CA LEU A 500 -4.43 0.69 -24.76
C LEU A 500 -5.47 0.47 -23.65
N PHE A 501 -5.02 0.36 -22.41
CA PHE A 501 -5.90 0.36 -21.25
C PHE A 501 -6.05 1.79 -20.71
N TYR A 502 -7.27 2.32 -20.71
CA TYR A 502 -7.58 3.62 -20.13
C TYR A 502 -8.26 3.48 -18.77
N GLY A 503 -7.92 4.36 -17.83
CA GLY A 503 -8.58 4.52 -16.54
C GLY A 503 -8.28 5.89 -15.92
N HIS A 504 -8.91 6.21 -14.78
CA HIS A 504 -8.65 7.44 -14.05
C HIS A 504 -8.41 7.21 -12.56
N TYR A 505 -7.49 7.96 -11.97
CA TYR A 505 -7.11 7.81 -10.56
C TYR A 505 -7.74 8.86 -9.65
N ASP A 506 -8.37 9.90 -10.20
CA ASP A 506 -9.15 10.87 -9.44
C ASP A 506 -10.53 10.34 -9.06
N ILE A 507 -11.12 10.95 -8.03
CA ILE A 507 -12.37 10.52 -7.40
C ILE A 507 -13.27 11.73 -7.10
N VAL A 508 -14.57 11.47 -6.99
CA VAL A 508 -15.51 12.43 -6.38
C VAL A 508 -15.21 12.59 -4.89
N ASP A 509 -15.36 13.82 -4.40
CA ASP A 509 -15.12 14.15 -3.00
C ASP A 509 -16.02 13.35 -2.04
N ALA A 510 -15.52 13.10 -0.83
CA ALA A 510 -16.26 12.45 0.25
C ALA A 510 -15.90 13.10 1.58
N GLU A 511 -16.91 13.39 2.39
CA GLU A 511 -16.75 13.98 3.71
C GLU A 511 -17.15 12.97 4.78
N TYR A 512 -16.29 12.83 5.79
CA TYR A 512 -16.55 12.01 6.97
C TYR A 512 -16.13 12.78 8.22
N ASP A 513 -17.07 12.97 9.12
CA ASP A 513 -16.83 13.56 10.43
C ASP A 513 -17.33 12.58 11.49
N SER A 514 -16.37 11.94 12.17
CA SER A 514 -16.63 10.98 13.24
C SER A 514 -17.42 11.56 14.42
N ALA A 515 -17.46 12.88 14.58
CA ALA A 515 -18.22 13.55 15.64
C ALA A 515 -19.64 13.93 15.21
N ASN A 516 -19.95 13.86 13.91
CA ASN A 516 -21.22 14.30 13.37
C ASN A 516 -22.13 13.09 13.05
N LEU A 517 -23.20 12.94 13.84
CA LEU A 517 -24.24 11.90 13.66
C LEU A 517 -24.99 11.97 12.32
N SER A 518 -24.76 13.00 11.50
CA SER A 518 -25.31 13.14 10.15
C SER A 518 -24.40 12.64 9.03
N SER A 519 -23.21 12.08 9.35
CA SER A 519 -22.37 11.46 8.32
C SER A 519 -23.09 10.28 7.68
N THR A 520 -23.17 10.30 6.35
CA THR A 520 -23.84 9.28 5.54
C THR A 520 -22.96 8.08 5.21
N TRP A 521 -21.65 8.22 5.43
CA TRP A 521 -20.68 7.14 5.39
C TRP A 521 -20.64 6.40 6.73
N ASN A 522 -20.72 5.07 6.69
CA ASN A 522 -20.63 4.24 7.89
C ASN A 522 -19.22 4.25 8.51
N HIS A 523 -18.20 4.47 7.68
CA HIS A 523 -16.79 4.45 8.02
C HIS A 523 -16.03 5.48 7.18
N ASP A 524 -14.79 5.80 7.57
CA ASP A 524 -13.94 6.73 6.82
C ASP A 524 -13.78 6.26 5.35
N PRO A 525 -14.20 7.06 4.35
CA PRO A 525 -14.13 6.71 2.94
C PRO A 525 -12.71 6.48 2.43
N PHE A 526 -11.69 7.03 3.10
CA PHE A 526 -10.28 6.91 2.71
C PHE A 526 -9.55 5.81 3.49
N THR A 527 -10.27 5.02 4.29
CA THR A 527 -9.73 3.81 4.93
C THR A 527 -10.45 2.59 4.38
N LEU A 528 -9.79 1.80 3.52
CA LEU A 528 -10.41 0.62 2.91
C LEU A 528 -10.86 -0.39 3.98
N GLN A 529 -12.17 -0.69 4.01
CA GLN A 529 -12.74 -1.66 4.94
C GLN A 529 -13.26 -2.90 4.23
N ALA A 530 -12.81 -4.08 4.66
CA ALA A 530 -13.34 -5.34 4.18
C ALA A 530 -14.51 -5.79 5.08
N LEU A 531 -15.72 -5.92 4.52
CA LEU A 531 -16.90 -6.35 5.25
C LEU A 531 -17.79 -7.24 4.37
N SER A 532 -18.12 -8.43 4.86
CA SER A 532 -19.08 -9.36 4.24
C SER A 532 -18.84 -9.67 2.75
N GLY A 533 -17.57 -9.80 2.34
CA GLY A 533 -17.20 -10.09 0.94
C GLY A 533 -17.14 -8.86 0.03
N PHE A 534 -17.26 -7.65 0.59
CA PHE A 534 -17.09 -6.38 -0.10
C PHE A 534 -15.92 -5.59 0.48
N LEU A 535 -15.31 -4.75 -0.35
CA LEU A 535 -14.33 -3.75 0.04
C LEU A 535 -14.97 -2.38 -0.09
N TYR A 536 -15.10 -1.66 1.02
CA TYR A 536 -15.69 -0.33 1.11
C TYR A 536 -14.61 0.75 1.10
N GLY A 537 -14.82 1.81 0.35
CA GLY A 537 -13.93 2.97 0.26
C GLY A 537 -14.24 3.82 -0.96
N ARG A 538 -13.94 5.11 -0.92
CA ARG A 538 -14.15 6.00 -2.07
C ARG A 538 -13.16 5.64 -3.18
N GLY A 539 -13.69 5.42 -4.38
CA GLY A 539 -12.96 5.09 -5.59
C GLY A 539 -12.59 3.62 -5.75
N VAL A 540 -13.05 2.73 -4.86
CA VAL A 540 -12.77 1.29 -4.94
C VAL A 540 -13.35 0.67 -6.20
N THR A 541 -14.53 1.10 -6.64
CA THR A 541 -15.12 0.66 -7.91
C THR A 541 -14.91 1.68 -9.02
N ASP A 542 -14.69 2.95 -8.68
CA ASP A 542 -14.63 4.08 -9.62
C ASP A 542 -13.43 5.01 -9.33
N ASN A 543 -12.23 4.72 -9.82
CA ASN A 543 -11.84 3.64 -10.73
C ASN A 543 -10.54 2.91 -10.27
N LYS A 544 -10.19 3.04 -8.98
CA LYS A 544 -8.91 2.57 -8.43
C LYS A 544 -8.77 1.05 -8.41
N GLY A 545 -9.84 0.33 -8.04
CA GLY A 545 -9.86 -1.14 -8.03
C GLY A 545 -9.66 -1.73 -9.44
N PRO A 546 -10.48 -1.34 -10.43
CA PRO A 546 -10.32 -1.78 -11.82
C PRO A 546 -8.93 -1.49 -12.42
N ILE A 547 -8.35 -0.32 -12.16
CA ILE A 547 -6.98 0.01 -12.59
C ILE A 547 -5.97 -1.00 -12.05
N LEU A 548 -6.00 -1.26 -10.74
CA LEU A 548 -5.07 -2.19 -10.12
C LEU A 548 -5.31 -3.62 -10.60
N ALA A 549 -6.56 -4.05 -10.79
CA ALA A 549 -6.86 -5.36 -11.35
C ALA A 549 -6.23 -5.53 -12.75
N ALA A 550 -6.29 -4.52 -13.61
CA ALA A 550 -5.66 -4.54 -14.93
C ALA A 550 -4.13 -4.57 -14.85
N ILE A 551 -3.52 -3.73 -13.99
CA ILE A 551 -2.06 -3.71 -13.79
C ILE A 551 -1.56 -5.07 -13.29
N TYR A 552 -2.24 -5.67 -12.31
CA TYR A 552 -1.87 -6.99 -11.78
C TYR A 552 -2.08 -8.11 -12.81
N ALA A 553 -3.12 -8.05 -13.63
CA ALA A 553 -3.34 -9.01 -14.70
C ALA A 553 -2.15 -9.03 -15.69
N VAL A 554 -1.69 -7.84 -16.11
CA VAL A 554 -0.51 -7.72 -16.97
C VAL A 554 0.76 -8.15 -16.25
N ALA A 555 0.94 -7.74 -15.00
CA ALA A 555 2.11 -8.10 -14.20
C ALA A 555 2.26 -9.63 -14.07
N ASP A 556 1.15 -10.34 -13.88
CA ASP A 556 1.13 -11.81 -13.79
C ASP A 556 1.57 -12.46 -15.09
N LEU A 557 1.11 -11.95 -16.24
CA LEU A 557 1.53 -12.45 -17.54
C LEU A 557 3.00 -12.16 -17.83
N VAL A 558 3.48 -10.96 -17.46
CA VAL A 558 4.90 -10.58 -17.60
C VAL A 558 5.78 -11.51 -16.76
N GLN A 559 5.41 -11.77 -15.50
CA GLN A 559 6.13 -12.70 -14.63
C GLN A 559 6.12 -14.14 -15.19
N GLN A 560 5.00 -14.56 -15.77
CA GLN A 560 4.83 -15.87 -16.41
C GLN A 560 5.47 -15.94 -17.81
N ASN A 561 6.05 -14.84 -18.29
CA ASN A 561 6.59 -14.69 -19.65
C ASN A 561 5.59 -15.13 -20.74
N SER A 562 4.33 -14.75 -20.54
CA SER A 562 3.16 -15.19 -21.32
C SER A 562 2.28 -14.03 -21.82
N LEU A 563 2.77 -12.79 -21.73
CA LEU A 563 2.06 -11.63 -22.25
C LEU A 563 2.14 -11.64 -23.78
N SER A 564 0.99 -11.77 -24.46
CA SER A 564 0.92 -11.95 -25.92
C SER A 564 0.90 -10.62 -26.69
N CYS A 565 0.26 -9.59 -26.14
CA CYS A 565 0.18 -8.24 -26.71
C CYS A 565 1.06 -7.21 -25.97
N ASN A 566 1.35 -6.08 -26.61
CA ASN A 566 1.82 -4.90 -25.88
C ASN A 566 0.64 -4.29 -25.11
N VAL A 567 0.87 -3.83 -23.88
CA VAL A 567 -0.16 -3.15 -23.10
C VAL A 567 0.31 -1.74 -22.71
N THR A 568 -0.44 -0.74 -23.13
CA THR A 568 -0.19 0.67 -22.84
C THR A 568 -1.27 1.18 -21.90
N PHE A 569 -0.92 1.44 -20.64
CA PHE A 569 -1.78 2.13 -19.70
C PHE A 569 -1.72 3.64 -19.92
N LEU A 570 -2.88 4.26 -20.07
CA LEU A 570 -3.07 5.70 -20.11
C LEU A 570 -4.01 6.09 -18.96
N LEU A 571 -3.43 6.54 -17.84
CA LEU A 571 -4.18 6.79 -16.60
C LEU A 571 -4.22 8.30 -16.30
N GLU A 572 -5.41 8.90 -16.34
CA GLU A 572 -5.59 10.34 -16.06
C GLU A 572 -6.05 10.63 -14.62
N GLY A 573 -5.99 11.89 -14.20
CA GLY A 573 -6.43 12.32 -12.87
C GLY A 573 -7.42 13.47 -12.91
N GLU A 574 -8.23 13.57 -13.96
CA GLU A 574 -9.17 14.68 -14.16
C GLU A 574 -10.55 14.23 -14.67
N GLU A 575 -10.86 12.93 -14.70
CA GLU A 575 -12.09 12.41 -15.31
C GLU A 575 -13.33 12.97 -14.60
N GLU A 576 -13.31 12.99 -13.27
CA GLU A 576 -14.38 13.50 -12.41
C GLU A 576 -14.48 15.04 -12.46
N ALA A 577 -13.45 15.68 -13.01
CA ALA A 577 -13.41 17.10 -13.32
C ALA A 577 -13.64 17.39 -14.83
N GLY A 578 -14.07 16.39 -15.62
CA GLY A 578 -14.39 16.52 -17.04
C GLY A 578 -13.23 16.30 -18.00
N SER A 579 -12.23 15.51 -17.60
CA SER A 579 -11.00 15.15 -18.37
C SER A 579 -10.24 16.37 -18.89
N ARG A 580 -10.03 17.39 -18.02
CA ARG A 580 -9.36 18.64 -18.38
C ARG A 580 -7.94 18.37 -18.85
N GLY A 581 -7.57 18.88 -20.02
CA GLY A 581 -6.20 18.75 -20.55
C GLY A 581 -5.88 17.37 -21.17
N LEU A 582 -6.73 16.35 -21.01
CA LEU A 582 -6.48 15.00 -21.56
C LEU A 582 -6.29 15.04 -23.09
N ARG A 583 -7.23 15.67 -23.80
CA ARG A 583 -7.22 15.72 -25.27
C ARG A 583 -5.92 16.33 -25.80
N GLN A 584 -5.52 17.48 -25.27
CA GLN A 584 -4.27 18.14 -25.68
C GLN A 584 -3.03 17.29 -25.33
N THR A 585 -3.05 16.65 -24.16
CA THR A 585 -1.94 15.80 -23.71
C THR A 585 -1.78 14.57 -24.60
N VAL A 586 -2.86 13.88 -24.94
CA VAL A 586 -2.84 12.71 -25.83
C VAL A 586 -2.39 13.10 -27.24
N GLN A 587 -2.93 14.19 -27.79
CA GLN A 587 -2.55 14.68 -29.12
C GLN A 587 -1.08 15.07 -29.21
N SER A 588 -0.55 15.76 -28.18
CA SER A 588 0.87 16.13 -28.12
C SER A 588 1.80 14.93 -27.88
N ALA A 589 1.30 13.89 -27.20
CA ALA A 589 2.04 12.67 -26.91
C ALA A 589 1.71 11.51 -27.88
N HIS A 590 1.02 11.76 -28.99
CA HIS A 590 0.53 10.72 -29.90
C HIS A 590 1.66 9.78 -30.36
N GLU A 591 2.81 10.36 -30.77
CA GLU A 591 4.01 9.59 -31.15
C GLU A 591 4.58 8.79 -29.97
N ALA A 592 4.58 9.37 -28.77
CA ALA A 592 5.05 8.71 -27.56
C ALA A 592 4.11 7.59 -27.10
N ILE A 593 2.80 7.65 -27.37
CA ILE A 593 1.84 6.58 -27.11
C ILE A 593 2.03 5.44 -28.12
N GLY A 594 2.24 5.77 -29.39
CA GLY A 594 2.50 4.81 -30.47
C GLY A 594 1.21 4.16 -31.02
N PRO A 595 1.33 3.11 -31.83
CA PRO A 595 0.19 2.47 -32.46
C PRO A 595 -0.69 1.75 -31.42
N VAL A 596 -2.00 1.76 -31.64
CA VAL A 596 -3.01 1.11 -30.81
C VAL A 596 -3.92 0.29 -31.71
N ASP A 597 -4.09 -1.00 -31.41
CA ASP A 597 -5.00 -1.89 -32.13
C ASP A 597 -6.37 -1.97 -31.43
N PHE A 598 -6.39 -1.89 -30.10
CA PHE A 598 -7.60 -2.00 -29.29
C PHE A 598 -7.54 -1.03 -28.11
N ILE A 599 -8.68 -0.46 -27.74
CA ILE A 599 -8.83 0.35 -26.52
C ILE A 599 -9.70 -0.44 -25.54
N LEU A 600 -9.24 -0.59 -24.30
CA LEU A 600 -9.95 -1.30 -23.25
C LEU A 600 -10.17 -0.39 -22.04
N LEU A 601 -11.40 -0.37 -21.55
CA LEU A 601 -11.77 0.36 -20.34
C LEU A 601 -12.47 -0.59 -19.36
N SER A 602 -12.29 -0.31 -18.07
CA SER A 602 -13.04 -0.98 -17.02
C SER A 602 -13.61 0.03 -16.04
N ASN A 603 -14.58 0.84 -16.50
CA ASN A 603 -15.20 1.90 -15.68
C ASN A 603 -16.74 1.94 -15.77
N SER A 604 -17.37 0.78 -15.56
CA SER A 604 -18.84 0.64 -15.63
C SER A 604 -19.29 -0.51 -14.72
N TYR A 605 -20.59 -0.70 -14.61
CA TYR A 605 -21.19 -1.62 -13.65
C TYR A 605 -22.09 -2.63 -14.35
N TRP A 606 -22.30 -3.77 -13.70
CA TRP A 606 -23.33 -4.70 -14.13
C TRP A 606 -24.72 -4.11 -13.89
N LEU A 607 -25.70 -4.64 -14.63
CA LEU A 607 -27.08 -4.19 -14.50
C LEU A 607 -27.76 -4.70 -13.22
N ASP A 608 -27.27 -5.80 -12.66
CA ASP A 608 -27.62 -6.36 -11.36
C ASP A 608 -26.36 -6.84 -10.60
N ASP A 609 -26.52 -7.54 -9.48
CA ASP A 609 -25.39 -8.04 -8.67
C ASP A 609 -24.91 -9.46 -9.04
N HIS A 610 -25.50 -10.11 -10.05
CA HIS A 610 -25.35 -11.55 -10.32
C HIS A 610 -24.94 -11.91 -11.75
N ILE A 611 -25.39 -11.15 -12.75
CA ILE A 611 -25.20 -11.46 -14.17
C ILE A 611 -24.10 -10.56 -14.76
N PRO A 612 -22.97 -11.13 -15.19
CA PRO A 612 -21.93 -10.38 -15.87
C PRO A 612 -22.43 -9.66 -17.12
N CYS A 613 -21.95 -8.44 -17.31
CA CYS A 613 -22.33 -7.59 -18.44
C CYS A 613 -21.11 -7.20 -19.29
N LEU A 614 -21.37 -6.74 -20.50
CA LEU A 614 -20.43 -6.03 -21.37
C LEU A 614 -21.10 -4.75 -21.85
N THR A 615 -20.48 -3.61 -21.56
CA THR A 615 -21.02 -2.30 -21.93
C THR A 615 -20.55 -1.96 -23.34
N PHE A 616 -21.49 -1.66 -24.23
CA PHE A 616 -21.17 -1.31 -25.62
C PHE A 616 -21.69 0.05 -26.05
N GLY A 617 -22.27 0.83 -25.15
CA GLY A 617 -22.63 2.19 -25.47
C GLY A 617 -22.90 3.04 -24.25
N MET A 618 -22.61 4.32 -24.38
CA MET A 618 -22.80 5.34 -23.34
C MET A 618 -23.46 6.57 -23.92
N ARG A 619 -24.16 7.32 -23.07
CA ARG A 619 -24.70 8.61 -23.45
C ARG A 619 -23.59 9.64 -23.47
N GLY A 620 -23.76 10.69 -24.27
CA GLY A 620 -22.99 11.91 -24.14
C GLY A 620 -23.60 12.80 -23.07
N VAL A 621 -22.90 13.86 -22.69
CA VAL A 621 -23.41 14.85 -21.75
C VAL A 621 -22.96 16.26 -22.13
N ILE A 622 -23.85 17.23 -21.92
CA ILE A 622 -23.56 18.65 -22.02
C ILE A 622 -23.95 19.28 -20.69
N HIS A 623 -23.01 19.93 -20.01
CA HIS A 623 -23.28 20.73 -18.82
C HIS A 623 -23.29 22.21 -19.19
N ALA A 624 -24.34 22.91 -18.79
CA ALA A 624 -24.50 24.33 -19.07
C ALA A 624 -24.97 25.08 -17.82
N SER A 625 -24.60 26.35 -17.73
CA SER A 625 -25.24 27.30 -16.82
C SER A 625 -25.88 28.44 -17.57
N VAL A 626 -27.10 28.80 -17.14
CA VAL A 626 -27.89 29.89 -17.71
C VAL A 626 -28.06 30.93 -16.62
N THR A 627 -27.51 32.12 -16.82
CA THR A 627 -27.58 33.23 -15.86
C THR A 627 -28.36 34.38 -16.47
N ILE A 628 -29.30 34.93 -15.70
CA ILE A 628 -30.02 36.16 -16.05
C ILE A 628 -29.62 37.24 -15.05
N ASN A 629 -29.20 38.40 -15.56
CA ASN A 629 -28.76 39.52 -14.75
C ASN A 629 -29.60 40.77 -15.05
N SER A 630 -29.95 41.49 -13.99
CA SER A 630 -30.57 42.80 -14.05
C SER A 630 -29.48 43.88 -14.00
N ASN A 631 -29.76 45.03 -14.63
CA ASN A 631 -28.96 46.24 -14.47
C ASN A 631 -29.32 47.04 -13.20
N LYS A 632 -30.29 46.55 -12.42
CA LYS A 632 -30.73 47.14 -11.15
C LYS A 632 -30.18 46.34 -9.96
N PRO A 633 -29.92 46.99 -8.81
CA PRO A 633 -29.59 46.29 -7.57
C PRO A 633 -30.79 45.47 -7.08
N ASP A 634 -30.58 44.71 -6.00
CA ASP A 634 -31.65 44.01 -5.30
C ASP A 634 -32.75 44.96 -4.80
N LEU A 635 -34.01 44.56 -4.96
CA LEU A 635 -35.19 45.39 -4.68
C LEU A 635 -36.15 44.72 -3.69
N HIS A 636 -37.00 45.50 -3.03
CA HIS A 636 -37.96 44.96 -2.07
C HIS A 636 -39.26 44.57 -2.78
N SER A 637 -39.56 43.27 -2.85
CA SER A 637 -40.70 42.71 -3.59
C SER A 637 -42.05 43.35 -3.26
N GLY A 638 -42.31 43.71 -1.99
CA GLY A 638 -43.55 44.38 -1.59
C GLY A 638 -43.68 45.84 -2.02
N VAL A 639 -42.54 46.53 -2.24
CA VAL A 639 -42.50 47.96 -2.64
C VAL A 639 -42.38 48.06 -4.16
N ASP A 640 -41.54 47.21 -4.74
CA ASP A 640 -41.10 47.30 -6.12
C ASP A 640 -41.71 46.23 -7.05
N GLY A 641 -42.39 45.20 -6.51
CA GLY A 641 -42.84 44.04 -7.29
C GLY A 641 -43.88 44.32 -8.38
N LYS A 642 -44.51 45.51 -8.37
CA LYS A 642 -45.36 45.99 -9.48
C LYS A 642 -44.65 47.02 -10.38
N SER A 643 -43.60 47.68 -9.89
CA SER A 643 -42.83 48.68 -10.64
C SER A 643 -41.73 48.02 -11.50
N VAL A 644 -41.25 46.85 -11.10
CA VAL A 644 -40.29 46.02 -11.84
C VAL A 644 -41.05 45.03 -12.72
N GLN A 645 -41.07 45.28 -14.04
CA GLN A 645 -41.75 44.38 -14.99
C GLN A 645 -40.95 43.10 -15.28
N HIS A 646 -39.62 43.16 -15.20
CA HIS A 646 -38.72 42.07 -15.58
C HIS A 646 -37.83 41.69 -14.40
N GLU A 647 -38.11 40.54 -13.79
CA GLU A 647 -37.35 40.02 -12.66
C GLU A 647 -36.50 38.84 -13.12
N PRO A 648 -35.19 38.81 -12.82
CA PRO A 648 -34.29 37.75 -13.30
C PRO A 648 -34.78 36.32 -13.03
N LEU A 649 -35.31 36.07 -11.82
CA LEU A 649 -35.84 34.74 -11.46
C LEU A 649 -37.10 34.37 -12.25
N LYS A 650 -38.00 35.34 -12.51
CA LYS A 650 -39.21 35.10 -13.31
C LYS A 650 -38.83 34.77 -14.75
N ASP A 651 -37.95 35.58 -15.34
CA ASP A 651 -37.47 35.37 -16.71
C ASP A 651 -36.78 34.00 -16.84
N LEU A 652 -35.95 33.61 -15.86
CA LEU A 652 -35.25 32.33 -15.85
C LEU A 652 -36.24 31.17 -15.75
N THR A 653 -37.25 31.30 -14.88
CA THR A 653 -38.28 30.27 -14.69
C THR A 653 -39.08 30.05 -15.97
N VAL A 654 -39.49 31.14 -16.64
CA VAL A 654 -40.20 31.05 -17.93
C VAL A 654 -39.30 30.42 -18.98
N LEU A 655 -38.03 30.85 -19.05
CA LEU A 655 -37.07 30.33 -20.01
C LEU A 655 -36.83 28.81 -19.84
N LEU A 656 -36.61 28.35 -18.61
CA LEU A 656 -36.45 26.92 -18.32
C LEU A 656 -37.70 26.11 -18.66
N ALA A 657 -38.90 26.67 -18.41
CA ALA A 657 -40.16 26.03 -18.78
C ALA A 657 -40.29 25.84 -20.30
N THR A 658 -39.62 26.66 -21.11
CA THR A 658 -39.64 26.48 -22.57
C THR A 658 -38.83 25.29 -23.05
N LEU A 659 -37.88 24.74 -22.28
CA LEU A 659 -36.99 23.64 -22.70
C LEU A 659 -37.68 22.27 -22.72
N ILE A 660 -38.82 22.15 -22.06
CA ILE A 660 -39.58 20.90 -21.92
C ILE A 660 -40.99 21.11 -22.47
N GLY A 661 -41.46 20.16 -23.27
CA GLY A 661 -42.79 20.23 -23.90
C GLY A 661 -43.94 20.03 -22.89
N PRO A 662 -45.20 20.20 -23.33
CA PRO A 662 -46.38 20.14 -22.46
C PRO A 662 -46.56 18.82 -21.69
N SER A 663 -46.03 17.70 -22.21
CA SER A 663 -46.05 16.40 -21.54
C SER A 663 -45.00 16.25 -20.43
N GLY A 664 -44.07 17.20 -20.30
CA GLY A 664 -42.97 17.13 -19.33
C GLY A 664 -41.82 16.21 -19.72
N THR A 665 -41.88 15.55 -20.89
CA THR A 665 -40.99 14.42 -21.24
C THR A 665 -40.11 14.63 -22.47
N LYS A 666 -40.45 15.60 -23.34
CA LYS A 666 -39.70 15.86 -24.58
C LYS A 666 -39.00 17.22 -24.52
N ILE A 667 -37.78 17.26 -25.01
CA ILE A 667 -37.00 18.48 -25.18
C ILE A 667 -37.52 19.23 -26.42
N THR A 668 -37.68 20.54 -26.32
CA THR A 668 -38.33 21.37 -27.36
C THR A 668 -37.36 22.10 -28.29
N ILE A 669 -36.05 21.91 -28.09
CA ILE A 669 -35.02 22.48 -28.95
C ILE A 669 -35.30 22.03 -30.41
N PRO A 670 -35.33 22.94 -31.39
CA PRO A 670 -35.60 22.60 -32.78
C PRO A 670 -34.65 21.53 -33.31
N ASN A 671 -35.18 20.62 -34.12
CA ASN A 671 -34.45 19.53 -34.78
C ASN A 671 -33.72 18.57 -33.82
N PHE A 672 -34.01 18.63 -32.51
CA PHE A 672 -33.27 17.89 -31.49
C PHE A 672 -33.40 16.37 -31.63
N TYR A 673 -34.55 15.88 -32.07
CA TYR A 673 -34.83 14.45 -32.23
C TYR A 673 -34.64 13.94 -33.66
N ASP A 674 -34.32 14.82 -34.63
CA ASP A 674 -34.29 14.46 -36.05
C ASP A 674 -33.25 13.41 -36.38
N THR A 675 -32.15 13.38 -35.62
CA THR A 675 -31.08 12.39 -35.77
C THR A 675 -31.23 11.20 -34.82
N VAL A 676 -32.18 11.20 -33.88
CA VAL A 676 -32.32 10.10 -32.92
C VAL A 676 -32.90 8.87 -33.63
N ASP A 677 -32.14 7.78 -33.65
CA ASP A 677 -32.54 6.55 -34.33
C ASP A 677 -33.87 6.00 -33.80
N ASP A 678 -34.66 5.41 -34.69
CA ASP A 678 -35.84 4.62 -34.34
C ASP A 678 -35.44 3.28 -33.69
N LEU A 679 -36.35 2.68 -32.92
CA LEU A 679 -36.11 1.38 -32.30
C LEU A 679 -36.13 0.29 -33.38
N SER A 680 -35.00 -0.36 -33.61
CA SER A 680 -34.92 -1.50 -34.54
C SER A 680 -35.44 -2.79 -33.89
N ASP A 681 -35.86 -3.74 -34.72
CA ASP A 681 -36.34 -5.06 -34.25
C ASP A 681 -35.26 -5.83 -33.48
N ASP A 682 -33.99 -5.69 -33.88
CA ASP A 682 -32.88 -6.37 -33.20
C ASP A 682 -32.54 -5.70 -31.87
N GLU A 683 -32.63 -4.37 -31.77
CA GLU A 683 -32.50 -3.66 -30.49
C GLU A 683 -33.65 -4.06 -29.54
N ALA A 684 -34.88 -4.17 -30.05
CA ALA A 684 -36.04 -4.60 -29.27
C ALA A 684 -35.89 -6.04 -28.73
N LYS A 685 -35.39 -6.97 -29.56
CA LYS A 685 -35.07 -8.35 -29.12
C LYS A 685 -33.98 -8.37 -28.05
N ALA A 686 -32.96 -7.52 -28.18
CA ALA A 686 -31.90 -7.43 -27.18
C ALA A 686 -32.44 -6.98 -25.81
N TYR A 687 -33.32 -5.96 -25.76
CA TYR A 687 -33.98 -5.58 -24.52
C TYR A 687 -34.83 -6.71 -23.93
N ALA A 688 -35.59 -7.42 -24.77
CA ALA A 688 -36.39 -8.57 -24.31
C ALA A 688 -35.52 -9.69 -23.71
N ALA A 689 -34.36 -9.97 -24.31
CA ALA A 689 -33.41 -10.96 -23.80
C ALA A 689 -32.83 -10.54 -22.44
N ILE A 690 -32.49 -9.25 -22.27
CA ILE A 690 -32.03 -8.68 -21.00
C ILE A 690 -33.12 -8.81 -19.94
N THR A 691 -34.35 -8.38 -20.24
CA THR A 691 -35.44 -8.43 -19.26
C THR A 691 -35.77 -9.85 -18.84
N SER A 692 -35.88 -10.77 -19.80
CA SER A 692 -36.11 -12.20 -19.52
C SER A 692 -35.02 -12.84 -18.65
N SER A 693 -33.76 -12.40 -18.79
CA SER A 693 -32.63 -12.91 -17.99
C SER A 693 -32.65 -12.39 -16.55
N LEU A 694 -33.15 -11.17 -16.32
CA LEU A 694 -33.16 -10.51 -15.00
C LEU A 694 -34.40 -10.82 -14.17
N LEU A 695 -35.55 -11.07 -14.80
CA LEU A 695 -36.83 -11.31 -14.10
C LEU A 695 -36.76 -12.37 -12.98
N PRO A 696 -36.02 -13.49 -13.11
CA PRO A 696 -35.89 -14.47 -12.03
C PRO A 696 -35.31 -13.92 -10.71
N GLY A 697 -34.39 -12.94 -10.78
CA GLY A 697 -33.78 -12.30 -9.61
C GLY A 697 -34.57 -11.12 -9.05
N HIS A 698 -35.54 -10.64 -9.83
CA HIS A 698 -36.29 -9.40 -9.55
C HIS A 698 -37.80 -9.63 -9.56
N PRO A 699 -38.35 -10.43 -8.63
CA PRO A 699 -39.79 -10.73 -8.56
C PRO A 699 -40.66 -9.48 -8.29
N GLU A 700 -40.06 -8.39 -7.81
CA GLU A 700 -40.71 -7.08 -7.69
C GLU A 700 -41.05 -6.44 -9.05
N ILE A 701 -40.38 -6.84 -10.13
CA ILE A 701 -40.67 -6.38 -11.49
C ILE A 701 -41.88 -7.15 -12.03
N LYS A 702 -43.06 -6.55 -11.89
CA LYS A 702 -44.33 -7.16 -12.32
C LYS A 702 -44.65 -7.01 -13.81
N ASN A 703 -43.98 -6.10 -14.50
CA ASN A 703 -44.28 -5.76 -15.90
C ASN A 703 -42.98 -5.63 -16.72
N GLU A 704 -42.70 -6.68 -17.48
CA GLU A 704 -41.51 -6.76 -18.35
C GLU A 704 -41.44 -5.62 -19.37
N LYS A 705 -42.56 -5.28 -20.02
CA LYS A 705 -42.60 -4.21 -21.04
C LYS A 705 -42.28 -2.84 -20.43
N ALA A 706 -42.80 -2.56 -19.23
CA ALA A 706 -42.50 -1.32 -18.53
C ALA A 706 -41.02 -1.25 -18.09
N PHE A 707 -40.42 -2.39 -17.73
CA PHE A 707 -39.02 -2.47 -17.40
C PHE A 707 -38.11 -2.29 -18.62
N ALA A 708 -38.42 -2.93 -19.75
CA ALA A 708 -37.74 -2.70 -21.03
C ALA A 708 -37.82 -1.22 -21.44
N LEU A 709 -39.00 -0.60 -21.32
CA LEU A 709 -39.17 0.84 -21.59
C LEU A 709 -38.30 1.69 -20.66
N SER A 710 -38.19 1.33 -19.37
CA SER A 710 -37.31 2.02 -18.42
C SER A 710 -35.83 1.92 -18.79
N LEU A 711 -35.37 0.76 -19.30
CA LEU A 711 -34.01 0.62 -19.83
C LEU A 711 -33.80 1.52 -21.05
N MET A 712 -34.74 1.53 -22.00
CA MET A 712 -34.67 2.39 -23.18
C MET A 712 -34.58 3.89 -22.81
N GLN A 713 -35.39 4.36 -21.85
CA GLN A 713 -35.33 5.75 -21.37
C GLN A 713 -33.96 6.11 -20.76
N ARG A 714 -33.24 5.14 -20.20
CA ARG A 714 -31.91 5.35 -19.61
C ARG A 714 -30.78 5.26 -20.62
N TRP A 715 -30.94 4.47 -21.69
CA TRP A 715 -29.81 4.10 -22.54
C TRP A 715 -29.87 4.73 -23.93
N ARG A 716 -31.06 4.80 -24.54
CA ARG A 716 -31.23 5.19 -25.95
C ARG A 716 -31.96 6.49 -26.17
N TYR A 717 -32.62 7.04 -25.16
CA TYR A 717 -33.31 8.32 -25.28
C TYR A 717 -32.57 9.45 -24.55
N PRO A 718 -32.52 10.65 -25.15
CA PRO A 718 -31.92 11.82 -24.53
C PRO A 718 -32.77 12.34 -23.37
N ASN A 719 -32.14 13.05 -22.44
CA ASN A 719 -32.80 13.60 -21.24
C ASN A 719 -32.23 14.98 -20.87
N LEU A 720 -33.06 15.83 -20.28
CA LEU A 720 -32.65 17.12 -19.72
C LEU A 720 -32.94 17.16 -18.23
N THR A 721 -31.97 17.63 -17.44
CA THR A 721 -32.11 17.78 -16.00
C THR A 721 -31.75 19.22 -15.60
N VAL A 722 -32.60 19.83 -14.77
CA VAL A 722 -32.27 21.06 -14.03
C VAL A 722 -31.77 20.68 -12.65
N HIS A 723 -30.49 20.90 -12.38
CA HIS A 723 -29.84 20.46 -11.14
C HIS A 723 -30.07 21.44 -10.00
N ARG A 724 -29.93 22.73 -10.29
CA ARG A 724 -29.95 23.78 -9.28
C ARG A 724 -30.40 25.10 -9.88
N ILE A 725 -31.15 25.87 -9.10
CA ILE A 725 -31.45 27.28 -9.36
C ILE A 725 -30.92 28.07 -8.16
N GLU A 726 -30.02 28.99 -8.42
CA GLU A 726 -29.39 29.87 -7.44
C GLU A 726 -29.88 31.30 -7.64
N VAL A 727 -30.19 31.96 -6.53
CA VAL A 727 -30.59 33.37 -6.51
C VAL A 727 -29.71 34.05 -5.47
N PRO A 728 -28.57 34.63 -5.89
CA PRO A 728 -27.67 35.31 -4.97
C PRO A 728 -28.43 36.35 -4.14
N GLU A 729 -28.14 36.40 -2.83
CA GLU A 729 -28.68 37.39 -1.87
C GLU A 729 -30.17 37.31 -1.50
N ALA A 730 -30.94 36.35 -2.03
CA ALA A 730 -32.29 36.03 -1.57
C ALA A 730 -32.31 35.31 -0.19
N LYS A 731 -31.64 35.87 0.83
CA LYS A 731 -31.65 35.34 2.21
C LYS A 731 -32.99 35.54 2.91
N ALA A 732 -33.86 36.42 2.41
CA ALA A 732 -35.20 36.68 2.90
C ALA A 732 -36.23 36.60 1.77
N ALA A 733 -37.43 36.09 2.06
CA ALA A 733 -38.50 35.86 1.08
C ALA A 733 -39.13 37.14 0.46
N VAL A 734 -38.58 38.33 0.76
CA VAL A 734 -39.11 39.63 0.36
C VAL A 734 -38.23 40.37 -0.65
N THR A 735 -37.15 39.77 -1.17
CA THR A 735 -36.21 40.42 -2.09
C THR A 735 -36.40 39.96 -3.54
N ILE A 736 -36.36 40.90 -4.48
CA ILE A 736 -36.16 40.65 -5.92
C ILE A 736 -34.66 40.76 -6.19
N SER A 737 -34.00 39.64 -6.39
CA SER A 737 -32.55 39.63 -6.63
C SER A 737 -32.18 40.09 -8.04
N GLY A 738 -31.06 40.79 -8.15
CA GLY A 738 -30.49 41.29 -9.40
C GLY A 738 -29.91 40.19 -10.30
N SER A 739 -29.83 38.94 -9.84
CA SER A 739 -29.35 37.82 -10.63
C SER A 739 -30.07 36.52 -10.28
N ALA A 740 -30.22 35.64 -11.27
CA ALA A 740 -30.67 34.27 -11.07
C ALA A 740 -29.90 33.34 -12.03
N LYS A 741 -29.48 32.18 -11.54
CA LYS A 741 -28.66 31.23 -12.29
C LYS A 741 -29.22 29.82 -12.21
N ALA A 742 -29.34 29.13 -13.33
CA ALA A 742 -29.66 27.71 -13.39
C ALA A 742 -28.45 26.90 -13.85
N THR A 743 -28.26 25.73 -13.26
CA THR A 743 -27.30 24.71 -13.73
C THR A 743 -28.10 23.55 -14.31
N ILE A 744 -27.86 23.22 -15.57
CA ILE A 744 -28.59 22.19 -16.33
C ILE A 744 -27.62 21.21 -16.97
N SER A 745 -28.11 20.00 -17.28
CA SER A 745 -27.40 19.07 -18.16
C SER A 745 -28.32 18.40 -19.16
N ILE A 746 -27.78 18.09 -20.33
CA ILE A 746 -28.46 17.30 -21.37
C ILE A 746 -27.67 16.02 -21.60
N ARG A 747 -28.31 14.86 -21.45
CA ARG A 747 -27.78 13.56 -21.89
C ARG A 747 -28.20 13.33 -23.33
N ILE A 748 -27.24 13.03 -24.20
CA ILE A 748 -27.43 12.81 -25.65
C ILE A 748 -27.06 11.37 -26.04
N VAL A 749 -27.43 10.95 -27.24
CA VAL A 749 -27.35 9.54 -27.68
C VAL A 749 -26.56 9.40 -28.98
N PRO A 750 -25.98 8.21 -29.30
CA PRO A 750 -24.93 8.02 -30.32
C PRO A 750 -25.11 8.69 -31.70
N SER A 751 -26.33 8.94 -32.13
CA SER A 751 -26.63 9.61 -33.40
C SER A 751 -26.66 11.15 -33.30
N GLN A 752 -26.23 11.72 -32.17
CA GLN A 752 -26.15 13.16 -31.91
C GLN A 752 -24.70 13.57 -31.57
N THR A 753 -24.31 14.77 -31.97
CA THR A 753 -23.01 15.36 -31.61
C THR A 753 -23.16 16.36 -30.47
N ALA A 754 -22.26 16.34 -29.48
CA ALA A 754 -22.32 17.24 -28.33
C ALA A 754 -22.19 18.71 -28.74
N GLU A 755 -21.38 19.01 -29.75
CA GLU A 755 -21.20 20.36 -30.29
C GLU A 755 -22.48 20.93 -30.87
N GLU A 756 -23.18 20.16 -31.71
CA GLU A 756 -24.40 20.60 -32.40
C GLU A 756 -25.52 20.86 -31.39
N ILE A 757 -25.69 19.97 -30.42
CA ILE A 757 -26.70 20.12 -29.37
C ILE A 757 -26.37 21.29 -28.44
N ALA A 758 -25.10 21.51 -28.09
CA ALA A 758 -24.69 22.64 -27.26
C ALA A 758 -24.97 23.99 -27.96
N ASN A 759 -24.65 24.09 -29.26
CA ASN A 759 -24.96 25.26 -30.07
C ASN A 759 -26.48 25.45 -30.21
N GLY A 760 -27.23 24.37 -30.47
CA GLY A 760 -28.70 24.40 -30.54
C GLY A 760 -29.35 24.87 -29.24
N LEU A 761 -28.87 24.41 -28.08
CA LEU A 761 -29.32 24.86 -26.76
C LEU A 761 -29.08 26.36 -26.58
N LYS A 762 -27.87 26.84 -26.87
CA LYS A 762 -27.50 28.25 -26.72
C LYS A 762 -28.38 29.15 -27.59
N THR A 763 -28.45 28.86 -28.89
CA THR A 763 -29.27 29.61 -29.84
C THR A 763 -30.75 29.59 -29.46
N TYR A 764 -31.27 28.44 -28.99
CA TYR A 764 -32.66 28.33 -28.56
C TYR A 764 -32.95 29.23 -27.35
N LEU A 765 -32.11 29.18 -26.30
CA LEU A 765 -32.30 29.97 -25.09
C LEU A 765 -32.20 31.47 -25.36
N GLU A 766 -31.22 31.90 -26.15
CA GLU A 766 -31.06 33.30 -26.56
C GLU A 766 -32.30 33.78 -27.34
N ALA A 767 -32.82 32.95 -28.26
CA ALA A 767 -34.02 33.27 -29.03
C ALA A 767 -35.29 33.33 -28.17
N GLN A 768 -35.47 32.40 -27.22
CA GLN A 768 -36.62 32.44 -26.30
C GLN A 768 -36.53 33.63 -25.35
N PHE A 769 -35.34 33.95 -24.85
CA PHE A 769 -35.12 35.11 -23.99
C PHE A 769 -35.45 36.42 -24.73
N ALA A 770 -35.05 36.57 -26.00
CA ALA A 770 -35.40 37.72 -26.81
C ALA A 770 -36.93 37.91 -26.97
N ARG A 771 -37.71 36.82 -26.99
CA ARG A 771 -39.19 36.88 -27.06
C ARG A 771 -39.85 37.38 -25.78
N LEU A 772 -39.18 37.25 -24.62
CA LEU A 772 -39.66 37.82 -23.36
C LEU A 772 -39.65 39.34 -23.37
N GLN A 773 -38.92 39.96 -24.32
CA GLN A 773 -38.70 41.41 -24.39
C GLN A 773 -38.23 41.99 -23.05
N SER A 774 -37.44 41.20 -22.32
CA SER A 774 -36.92 41.57 -21.01
C SER A 774 -35.83 42.62 -21.12
N ALA A 775 -35.76 43.53 -20.13
CA ALA A 775 -34.67 44.48 -19.97
C ALA A 775 -33.41 43.87 -19.33
N ASN A 776 -33.49 42.61 -18.88
CA ASN A 776 -32.38 41.87 -18.30
C ASN A 776 -31.43 41.36 -19.40
N THR A 777 -30.27 40.84 -19.01
CA THR A 777 -29.32 40.17 -19.91
C THR A 777 -29.25 38.67 -19.61
N ILE A 778 -28.97 37.87 -20.64
CA ILE A 778 -28.77 36.42 -20.53
C ILE A 778 -27.31 36.07 -20.83
N ASP A 779 -26.76 35.14 -20.07
CA ASP A 779 -25.48 34.49 -20.32
C ASP A 779 -25.67 32.96 -20.30
N VAL A 780 -25.30 32.29 -21.39
CA VAL A 780 -25.37 30.84 -21.53
C VAL A 780 -23.96 30.30 -21.69
N ASP A 781 -23.46 29.69 -20.62
CA ASP A 781 -22.12 29.15 -20.50
C ASP A 781 -22.15 27.62 -20.61
N ILE A 782 -21.48 27.06 -21.62
CA ILE A 782 -21.30 25.61 -21.79
C ILE A 782 -20.02 25.21 -21.06
N ARG A 783 -20.18 24.57 -19.91
CA ARG A 783 -19.08 24.25 -18.99
C ARG A 783 -18.27 23.04 -19.43
N SER A 784 -18.96 21.99 -19.88
CA SER A 784 -18.33 20.77 -20.38
C SER A 784 -19.25 20.06 -21.37
N LYS A 785 -18.63 19.27 -22.25
CA LYS A 785 -19.32 18.49 -23.29
C LYS A 785 -18.56 17.19 -23.54
N ALA A 786 -19.31 16.11 -23.75
CA ALA A 786 -18.80 14.79 -24.08
C ALA A 786 -19.73 14.14 -25.09
N ASP A 787 -19.15 13.60 -26.16
CA ASP A 787 -19.88 12.87 -27.19
C ASP A 787 -20.38 11.51 -26.68
N PRO A 788 -21.52 11.02 -27.19
CA PRO A 788 -21.99 9.67 -26.92
C PRO A 788 -21.07 8.64 -27.56
N TRP A 789 -21.14 7.40 -27.09
CA TRP A 789 -20.32 6.30 -27.61
C TRP A 789 -21.17 5.07 -27.92
N LEU A 790 -20.82 4.38 -29.01
CA LEU A 790 -21.41 3.10 -29.40
C LEU A 790 -20.33 2.21 -30.02
N GLY A 791 -19.90 1.20 -29.27
CA GLY A 791 -18.84 0.28 -29.66
C GLY A 791 -19.31 -0.82 -30.62
N ASN A 792 -18.37 -1.33 -31.42
CA ASN A 792 -18.61 -2.45 -32.32
C ASN A 792 -18.55 -3.79 -31.57
N THR A 793 -19.72 -4.34 -31.22
CA THR A 793 -19.85 -5.63 -30.50
C THR A 793 -19.36 -6.87 -31.27
N GLN A 794 -19.01 -6.72 -32.56
CA GLN A 794 -18.45 -7.77 -33.42
C GLN A 794 -16.92 -7.69 -33.52
N SER A 795 -16.28 -6.75 -32.84
CA SER A 795 -14.81 -6.64 -32.85
C SER A 795 -14.14 -7.82 -32.12
N GLU A 796 -12.86 -8.04 -32.45
CA GLU A 796 -12.04 -9.08 -31.85
C GLU A 796 -11.96 -8.93 -30.32
N ILE A 797 -11.79 -7.70 -29.81
CA ILE A 797 -11.74 -7.41 -28.36
C ILE A 797 -13.04 -7.77 -27.63
N TYR A 798 -14.23 -7.53 -28.20
CA TYR A 798 -15.50 -7.97 -27.59
C TYR A 798 -15.65 -9.48 -27.59
N THR A 799 -15.12 -10.15 -28.62
CA THR A 799 -15.14 -11.60 -28.72
C THR A 799 -14.24 -12.23 -27.67
N ALA A 800 -13.02 -11.73 -27.50
CA ALA A 800 -12.09 -12.15 -26.45
C ALA A 800 -12.67 -11.91 -25.05
N LEU A 801 -13.24 -10.73 -24.79
CA LEU A 801 -13.91 -10.42 -23.52
C LEU A 801 -15.09 -11.36 -23.23
N ARG A 802 -15.93 -11.63 -24.23
CA ARG A 802 -17.07 -12.54 -24.08
C ARG A 802 -16.58 -13.95 -23.72
N SER A 803 -15.57 -14.46 -24.43
CA SER A 803 -14.96 -15.75 -24.17
C SER A 803 -14.38 -15.82 -22.75
N ALA A 804 -13.55 -14.84 -22.37
CA ALA A 804 -12.92 -14.77 -21.06
C ALA A 804 -13.93 -14.68 -19.90
N ILE A 805 -15.01 -13.90 -20.05
CA ILE A 805 -16.07 -13.82 -19.03
C ILE A 805 -16.76 -15.17 -18.84
N VAL A 806 -17.08 -15.86 -19.94
CA VAL A 806 -17.71 -17.18 -19.88
C VAL A 806 -16.81 -18.18 -19.16
N ASP A 807 -15.53 -18.22 -19.49
CA ASP A 807 -14.59 -19.13 -18.85
C ASP A 807 -14.47 -18.90 -17.33
N VAL A 808 -14.45 -17.64 -16.91
CA VAL A 808 -14.22 -17.26 -15.51
C VAL A 808 -15.49 -17.36 -14.67
N TRP A 809 -16.64 -16.98 -15.22
CA TRP A 809 -17.90 -16.94 -14.48
C TRP A 809 -18.75 -18.21 -14.68
N ASN A 810 -18.56 -18.95 -15.79
CA ASN A 810 -19.32 -20.14 -16.18
C ASN A 810 -18.41 -21.29 -16.68
N PRO A 811 -17.46 -21.80 -15.87
CA PRO A 811 -16.50 -22.81 -16.32
C PRO A 811 -17.18 -24.08 -16.84
N ALA A 812 -16.67 -24.62 -17.96
CA ALA A 812 -17.18 -25.82 -18.63
C ALA A 812 -16.89 -27.09 -17.83
N GLY A 813 -17.68 -27.30 -16.78
CA GLY A 813 -17.55 -28.37 -15.82
C GLY A 813 -18.07 -27.82 -14.53
N GLY A 814 -19.27 -28.23 -14.12
CA GLY A 814 -19.88 -27.82 -12.87
C GLY A 814 -18.95 -28.16 -11.71
N GLY A 815 -18.05 -27.23 -11.40
CA GLY A 815 -17.15 -27.32 -10.28
C GLY A 815 -18.04 -27.33 -9.06
N THR A 816 -18.15 -28.50 -8.45
CA THR A 816 -18.60 -28.63 -7.07
C THR A 816 -17.74 -27.68 -6.26
N SER A 817 -18.28 -26.50 -5.95
CA SER A 817 -17.94 -25.84 -4.70
C SER A 817 -18.05 -26.94 -3.66
N SER A 818 -16.92 -27.33 -3.08
CA SER A 818 -16.92 -28.14 -1.89
C SER A 818 -17.49 -27.28 -0.77
N GLN A 819 -18.80 -27.07 -0.78
CA GLN A 819 -19.53 -26.71 0.42
C GLN A 819 -19.31 -27.89 1.36
N ARG A 820 -18.43 -27.69 2.34
CA ARG A 820 -18.43 -28.54 3.54
C ARG A 820 -19.79 -28.31 4.19
N SER A 821 -20.70 -29.26 4.00
CA SER A 821 -21.91 -29.36 4.81
C SER A 821 -21.50 -29.91 6.18
N PHE A 822 -21.64 -29.11 7.23
CA PHE A 822 -21.54 -29.63 8.60
C PHE A 822 -22.89 -30.23 9.00
N PRO A 823 -22.97 -31.54 9.33
CA PRO A 823 -24.19 -32.10 9.87
C PRO A 823 -24.42 -31.55 11.28
N ILE A 824 -25.61 -30.99 11.52
CA ILE A 824 -26.09 -30.67 12.86
C ILE A 824 -26.18 -31.98 13.65
N PRO A 825 -25.53 -32.13 14.82
CA PRO A 825 -25.69 -33.33 15.62
C PRO A 825 -27.09 -33.31 16.27
N ILE A 826 -27.96 -34.23 15.85
CA ILE A 826 -29.11 -34.66 16.63
C ILE A 826 -28.85 -36.09 17.09
N THR A 827 -28.76 -36.28 18.41
CA THR A 827 -29.21 -37.42 19.24
C THR A 827 -28.38 -37.40 20.53
N SER A 828 -28.82 -37.75 21.73
CA SER A 828 -30.12 -37.87 22.40
C SER A 828 -29.79 -38.45 23.79
N THR A 829 -30.49 -37.97 24.82
CA THR A 829 -30.87 -38.70 26.06
C THR A 829 -29.84 -39.13 27.13
N THR A 830 -30.17 -38.69 28.34
CA THR A 830 -30.23 -39.39 29.66
C THR A 830 -29.15 -39.20 30.74
N ASN A 831 -29.63 -38.56 31.82
CA ASN A 831 -29.61 -38.97 33.24
C ASN A 831 -28.64 -38.32 34.25
N THR A 832 -29.28 -37.54 35.16
CA THR A 832 -29.12 -37.45 36.65
C THR A 832 -27.76 -37.05 37.23
N SER A 833 -27.61 -36.21 38.26
CA SER A 833 -28.53 -35.62 39.24
C SER A 833 -27.77 -34.63 40.15
N SER A 834 -28.50 -33.59 40.61
CA SER A 834 -28.41 -32.86 41.90
C SER A 834 -27.09 -32.23 42.37
N ILE A 835 -27.13 -30.92 42.64
CA ILE A 835 -26.99 -30.33 43.99
C ILE A 835 -27.75 -28.99 44.02
N SER A 836 -28.44 -28.75 45.14
CA SER A 836 -29.41 -27.69 45.43
C SER A 836 -28.86 -26.60 46.35
N LEU A 837 -29.64 -25.51 46.43
CA LEU A 837 -29.73 -24.42 47.44
C LEU A 837 -29.07 -23.10 46.98
N SER A 838 -29.70 -21.94 47.05
CA SER A 838 -30.89 -21.49 47.80
C SER A 838 -31.50 -20.24 47.16
N SER A 839 -32.80 -20.07 47.40
CA SER A 839 -33.63 -18.96 46.96
C SER A 839 -33.56 -17.75 47.89
N THR A 840 -33.47 -16.55 47.33
CA THR A 840 -33.96 -15.33 47.99
C THR A 840 -34.83 -14.54 47.03
N LYS A 841 -36.07 -14.30 47.48
CA LYS A 841 -37.14 -13.57 46.80
C LYS A 841 -36.72 -12.13 46.48
N GLN A 842 -37.04 -11.64 45.28
CA GLN A 842 -37.42 -10.23 45.12
C GLN A 842 -38.46 -10.03 44.00
N GLN A 843 -39.42 -9.20 44.40
CA GLN A 843 -40.69 -8.72 43.85
C GLN A 843 -40.88 -8.60 42.32
N LYS A 844 -42.11 -8.97 41.91
CA LYS A 844 -42.78 -8.55 40.68
C LYS A 844 -42.91 -7.02 40.61
N GLN A 845 -42.40 -6.42 39.54
CA GLN A 845 -42.93 -5.17 38.98
C GLN A 845 -43.39 -5.42 37.54
N GLN A 846 -44.61 -5.00 37.25
CA GLN A 846 -45.19 -4.98 35.90
C GLN A 846 -44.50 -3.92 35.04
N PRO A 847 -44.27 -4.13 33.73
CA PRO A 847 -43.89 -3.06 32.83
C PRO A 847 -45.12 -2.22 32.46
N GLN A 848 -45.06 -0.91 32.74
CA GLN A 848 -45.92 0.10 32.11
C GLN A 848 -45.51 0.30 30.63
N PRO A 849 -46.44 0.72 29.76
CA PRO A 849 -46.19 0.88 28.33
C PRO A 849 -45.43 2.17 28.04
N GLN A 850 -44.33 2.07 27.30
CA GLN A 850 -43.65 3.23 26.71
C GLN A 850 -44.22 3.56 25.32
N PRO A 851 -44.25 4.86 24.94
CA PRO A 851 -44.99 5.34 23.78
C PRO A 851 -44.26 5.07 22.46
N THR A 852 -45.02 4.60 21.48
CA THR A 852 -44.64 4.53 20.07
C THR A 852 -44.28 5.92 19.51
N PRO A 853 -43.13 6.09 18.84
CA PRO A 853 -42.88 7.29 18.05
C PRO A 853 -43.77 7.31 16.79
N PRO A 854 -44.13 8.49 16.27
CA PRO A 854 -45.13 8.64 15.24
C PRO A 854 -44.67 8.05 13.89
N HIS A 855 -45.56 7.30 13.26
CA HIS A 855 -45.46 6.87 11.87
C HIS A 855 -45.18 8.07 10.95
N ALA A 856 -43.98 8.12 10.39
CA ALA A 856 -43.73 8.91 9.20
C ALA A 856 -44.54 8.29 8.03
N PRO A 857 -45.20 9.10 7.18
CA PRO A 857 -45.97 8.58 6.08
C PRO A 857 -45.04 7.90 5.08
N THR A 858 -45.24 6.61 4.87
CA THR A 858 -44.63 5.85 3.77
C THR A 858 -45.10 6.45 2.45
N ARG A 859 -44.28 7.33 1.88
CA ARG A 859 -44.35 7.66 0.46
C ARG A 859 -44.04 6.37 -0.31
N PRO A 860 -44.80 6.00 -1.35
CA PRO A 860 -44.44 4.88 -2.21
C PRO A 860 -43.14 5.27 -2.92
N SER A 861 -42.00 4.73 -2.49
CA SER A 861 -40.78 4.85 -3.25
C SER A 861 -40.98 4.06 -4.54
N GLN A 862 -41.06 4.77 -5.66
CA GLN A 862 -40.76 4.20 -6.95
C GLN A 862 -39.30 3.73 -6.86
N ARG A 863 -39.08 2.43 -6.59
CA ARG A 863 -37.74 1.83 -6.56
C ARG A 863 -37.07 2.10 -7.90
N ARG A 864 -35.88 2.72 -7.86
CA ARG A 864 -35.05 2.97 -9.04
C ARG A 864 -34.66 1.64 -9.67
N ALA A 865 -34.85 1.53 -10.98
CA ALA A 865 -34.36 0.41 -11.78
C ALA A 865 -32.81 0.41 -11.95
N SER A 866 -32.10 1.36 -11.34
CA SER A 866 -30.62 1.46 -11.36
C SER A 866 -29.94 0.75 -10.19
N THR A 867 -30.71 0.31 -9.19
CA THR A 867 -30.23 -0.46 -8.04
C THR A 867 -31.16 -1.63 -7.90
N LEU A 868 -31.00 -2.60 -8.80
CA LEU A 868 -31.65 -3.88 -8.73
C LEU A 868 -30.86 -4.74 -7.72
N GLU A 869 -30.92 -4.38 -6.44
CA GLU A 869 -30.49 -5.28 -5.38
C GLU A 869 -31.43 -6.49 -5.41
N SER A 870 -30.85 -7.66 -5.65
CA SER A 870 -31.60 -8.92 -5.84
C SER A 870 -32.44 -9.25 -4.61
N ALA A 871 -33.75 -9.37 -4.81
CA ALA A 871 -34.69 -9.85 -3.80
C ALA A 871 -35.11 -11.32 -4.04
N GLY A 872 -34.77 -11.88 -5.21
CA GLY A 872 -35.05 -13.26 -5.60
C GLY A 872 -33.83 -14.18 -5.48
N SER A 873 -33.95 -15.41 -6.01
CA SER A 873 -32.84 -16.38 -6.04
C SER A 873 -32.49 -16.77 -7.47
N PHE A 874 -31.24 -16.53 -7.88
CA PHE A 874 -30.69 -17.13 -9.09
C PHE A 874 -30.23 -18.56 -8.80
N THR A 875 -30.62 -19.52 -9.65
CA THR A 875 -30.11 -20.90 -9.64
C THR A 875 -29.14 -21.11 -10.79
N ALA A 876 -28.24 -22.09 -10.68
CA ALA A 876 -27.31 -22.45 -11.76
C ALA A 876 -28.00 -22.84 -13.08
N SER A 877 -29.29 -23.21 -13.04
CA SER A 877 -30.10 -23.51 -14.23
C SER A 877 -30.64 -22.26 -14.95
N ASN A 878 -30.70 -21.12 -14.26
CA ASN A 878 -31.40 -19.91 -14.73
C ASN A 878 -30.45 -18.74 -15.00
N LEU A 879 -29.14 -18.88 -14.70
CA LEU A 879 -28.13 -17.89 -15.05
C LEU A 879 -27.79 -17.97 -16.55
N PRO A 880 -27.72 -16.83 -17.26
CA PRO A 880 -27.34 -16.83 -18.66
C PRO A 880 -25.88 -17.29 -18.80
N ARG A 881 -25.65 -18.14 -19.81
CA ARG A 881 -24.31 -18.67 -20.11
C ARG A 881 -23.38 -17.65 -20.73
N GLN A 882 -23.91 -16.55 -21.26
CA GLN A 882 -23.18 -15.48 -21.95
C GLN A 882 -23.41 -14.16 -21.20
N PRO A 883 -22.42 -13.26 -21.15
CA PRO A 883 -22.62 -11.93 -20.57
C PRO A 883 -23.69 -11.14 -21.33
N LEU A 884 -24.45 -10.32 -20.61
CA LEU A 884 -25.43 -9.44 -21.21
C LEU A 884 -24.75 -8.24 -21.89
N LEU A 885 -25.10 -7.95 -23.12
CA LEU A 885 -24.69 -6.73 -23.80
C LEU A 885 -25.59 -5.59 -23.34
N ILE A 886 -25.02 -4.59 -22.67
CA ILE A 886 -25.77 -3.47 -22.09
C ILE A 886 -25.24 -2.14 -22.62
N ARG A 887 -26.10 -1.12 -22.53
CA ARG A 887 -25.70 0.28 -22.65
C ARG A 887 -25.75 0.90 -21.26
N GLU A 888 -25.12 2.04 -21.09
CA GLU A 888 -25.18 2.78 -19.84
C GLU A 888 -25.68 4.21 -20.01
N GLY A 889 -26.25 4.71 -18.92
CA GLY A 889 -26.74 6.06 -18.84
C GLY A 889 -25.65 7.10 -18.52
N GLY A 890 -24.47 6.66 -18.07
CA GLY A 890 -23.30 7.50 -17.79
C GLY A 890 -22.64 8.04 -19.05
N SER A 891 -21.53 8.75 -18.86
CA SER A 891 -20.69 9.30 -19.92
C SER A 891 -19.24 9.21 -19.48
N ILE A 892 -18.35 8.73 -20.35
CA ILE A 892 -16.90 8.79 -20.18
C ILE A 892 -16.34 9.53 -21.38
N PRO A 893 -15.93 10.80 -21.23
CA PRO A 893 -15.54 11.65 -22.36
C PRO A 893 -14.39 11.09 -23.20
N ALA A 894 -13.50 10.32 -22.56
CA ALA A 894 -12.30 9.78 -23.20
C ALA A 894 -12.59 8.72 -24.27
N ILE A 895 -13.66 7.92 -24.17
CA ILE A 895 -13.83 6.74 -25.05
C ILE A 895 -13.94 7.14 -26.52
N SER A 896 -14.94 7.97 -26.86
CA SER A 896 -15.17 8.42 -28.23
C SER A 896 -13.97 9.19 -28.78
N PHE A 897 -13.30 9.98 -27.92
CA PHE A 897 -12.08 10.68 -28.30
C PHE A 897 -10.94 9.72 -28.66
N LEU A 898 -10.65 8.74 -27.80
CA LEU A 898 -9.54 7.81 -28.01
C LEU A 898 -9.77 6.92 -29.24
N GLU A 899 -11.01 6.44 -29.46
CA GLU A 899 -11.34 5.69 -30.68
C GLU A 899 -11.06 6.51 -31.94
N HIS A 900 -11.49 7.77 -31.96
CA HIS A 900 -11.26 8.66 -33.09
C HIS A 900 -9.78 9.01 -33.27
N GLU A 901 -9.05 9.28 -32.18
CA GLU A 901 -7.65 9.68 -32.24
C GLU A 901 -6.73 8.54 -32.71
N PHE A 902 -7.02 7.29 -32.30
CA PHE A 902 -6.18 6.14 -32.62
C PHE A 902 -6.72 5.25 -33.76
N ASP A 903 -7.92 5.53 -34.29
CA ASP A 903 -8.62 4.69 -35.27
C ASP A 903 -8.69 3.21 -34.83
N ALA A 904 -8.96 3.00 -33.53
CA ALA A 904 -8.94 1.70 -32.88
C ALA A 904 -10.27 1.42 -32.18
N PRO A 905 -10.86 0.22 -32.31
CA PRO A 905 -12.10 -0.12 -31.62
C PRO A 905 -11.92 -0.18 -30.10
N ALA A 906 -12.84 0.45 -29.37
CA ALA A 906 -12.92 0.37 -27.92
C ALA A 906 -13.88 -0.72 -27.44
N ALA A 907 -13.56 -1.29 -26.29
CA ALA A 907 -14.45 -2.17 -25.54
C ALA A 907 -14.46 -1.78 -24.06
N MET A 908 -15.61 -1.98 -23.42
CA MET A 908 -15.81 -1.63 -22.03
C MET A 908 -16.23 -2.84 -21.21
N PHE A 909 -15.39 -3.20 -20.25
CA PHE A 909 -15.57 -4.31 -19.34
C PHE A 909 -16.05 -3.81 -17.97
N PRO A 910 -17.32 -3.98 -17.60
CA PRO A 910 -17.79 -3.59 -16.28
C PRO A 910 -17.29 -4.59 -15.22
N MET A 911 -16.58 -4.07 -14.22
CA MET A 911 -16.11 -4.87 -13.08
C MET A 911 -17.02 -4.72 -11.86
N GLY A 912 -17.57 -3.52 -11.65
CA GLY A 912 -18.45 -3.24 -10.52
C GLY A 912 -19.86 -3.82 -10.68
N GLN A 913 -20.59 -3.90 -9.58
CA GLN A 913 -21.97 -4.38 -9.49
C GLN A 913 -22.97 -3.21 -9.44
N ALA A 914 -24.25 -3.48 -9.70
CA ALA A 914 -25.29 -2.44 -9.62
C ALA A 914 -25.41 -1.79 -8.22
N SER A 915 -25.09 -2.55 -7.16
CA SER A 915 -25.13 -2.08 -5.77
C SER A 915 -23.82 -1.50 -5.22
N ASP A 916 -22.85 -1.22 -6.09
CA ASP A 916 -21.53 -0.71 -5.68
C ASP A 916 -21.51 0.78 -5.30
N ASN A 917 -22.62 1.51 -5.54
CA ASN A 917 -22.83 2.89 -5.08
C ASN A 917 -21.74 3.89 -5.51
N ALA A 918 -21.23 3.78 -6.73
CA ALA A 918 -20.33 4.79 -7.29
C ALA A 918 -20.92 6.21 -7.18
N HIS A 919 -20.07 7.18 -6.86
CA HIS A 919 -20.40 8.59 -6.53
C HIS A 919 -21.29 8.79 -5.30
N LEU A 920 -21.81 7.72 -4.70
CA LEU A 920 -22.66 7.75 -3.52
C LEU A 920 -21.87 7.33 -2.28
N ASP A 921 -22.55 7.36 -1.14
CA ASP A 921 -21.95 6.97 0.14
C ASP A 921 -21.88 5.45 0.27
N ASN A 922 -20.86 4.99 1.02
CA ASN A 922 -20.57 3.56 1.18
C ASN A 922 -20.32 2.85 -0.15
N GLU A 923 -19.62 3.54 -1.06
CA GLU A 923 -19.08 2.93 -2.27
C GLU A 923 -18.29 1.67 -1.92
N ARG A 924 -18.51 0.61 -2.68
CA ARG A 924 -17.93 -0.70 -2.45
C ARG A 924 -17.61 -1.41 -3.75
N ILE A 925 -16.79 -2.46 -3.66
CA ILE A 925 -16.63 -3.44 -4.74
C ILE A 925 -16.63 -4.84 -4.14
N ARG A 926 -17.34 -5.77 -4.77
CA ARG A 926 -17.32 -7.18 -4.34
C ARG A 926 -15.95 -7.79 -4.59
N VAL A 927 -15.39 -8.45 -3.58
CA VAL A 927 -14.06 -9.08 -3.65
C VAL A 927 -13.98 -10.10 -4.80
N GLU A 928 -15.03 -10.89 -4.99
CA GLU A 928 -15.12 -11.85 -6.09
C GLU A 928 -15.08 -11.15 -7.47
N ASN A 929 -15.75 -10.00 -7.62
CA ASN A 929 -15.73 -9.22 -8.85
C ASN A 929 -14.33 -8.67 -9.15
N LEU A 930 -13.62 -8.17 -8.14
CA LEU A 930 -12.25 -7.68 -8.30
C LEU A 930 -11.31 -8.80 -8.77
N TYR A 931 -11.37 -9.98 -8.13
CA TYR A 931 -10.49 -11.10 -8.45
C TYR A 931 -10.81 -11.75 -9.80
N LYS A 932 -12.09 -12.01 -10.07
CA LYS A 932 -12.52 -12.54 -11.36
C LYS A 932 -12.33 -11.52 -12.47
N GLY A 933 -12.48 -10.23 -12.19
CA GLY A 933 -12.19 -9.14 -13.12
C GLY A 933 -10.72 -9.13 -13.55
N ARG A 934 -9.79 -9.27 -12.60
CA ARG A 934 -8.36 -9.47 -12.92
C ARG A 934 -8.15 -10.69 -13.81
N GLU A 935 -8.77 -11.82 -13.49
CA GLU A 935 -8.61 -13.06 -14.27
C GLU A 935 -9.18 -12.94 -15.70
N VAL A 936 -10.32 -12.26 -15.88
CA VAL A 936 -10.87 -11.96 -17.21
C VAL A 936 -9.88 -11.13 -18.02
N LEU A 937 -9.37 -10.03 -17.45
CA LEU A 937 -8.39 -9.16 -18.12
C LEU A 937 -7.10 -9.93 -18.46
N LYS A 938 -6.65 -10.79 -17.55
CA LYS A 938 -5.48 -11.66 -17.77
C LYS A 938 -5.67 -12.57 -18.98
N ARG A 939 -6.85 -13.18 -19.14
CA ARG A 939 -7.16 -14.02 -20.31
C ARG A 939 -7.20 -13.20 -21.59
N VAL A 940 -7.82 -12.03 -21.57
CA VAL A 940 -7.89 -11.14 -22.74
C VAL A 940 -6.49 -10.74 -23.22
N PHE A 941 -5.60 -10.31 -22.32
CA PHE A 941 -4.22 -9.93 -22.68
C PHE A 941 -3.32 -11.12 -23.09
N ALA A 942 -3.71 -12.35 -22.74
CA ALA A 942 -3.01 -13.56 -23.17
C ALA A 942 -3.53 -14.08 -24.53
N GLU A 943 -4.80 -13.81 -24.85
CA GLU A 943 -5.46 -14.22 -26.10
C GLU A 943 -5.10 -13.30 -27.28
N LEU A 944 -5.12 -11.99 -27.05
CA LEU A 944 -4.78 -10.95 -28.05
C LEU A 944 -3.27 -10.84 -28.28
#